data_AF-A0A7H8N3C1-F1
#
_entry.id   AF-A0A7H8N3C1-F1
#
_cell.length_a   1.000
_cell.length_b   1.000
_cell.length_c   1.000
_cell.angle_alpha   90.00
_cell.angle_beta   90.00
_cell.angle_gamma   90.00
#
_symmetry.space_group_name_H-M   'P 1'
#
loop_
_entity.id
_entity.type
_entity.pdbx_description
1 polymer ?
#
loop_
_entity_poly.entity_id
_entity_poly.type
_entity_poly.pdbx_seq_one_letter_code
_entity_poly.pdbx_strand_id
1 'polypeptide(L)'
;MTTREIRVGDAVLTFRPSSVSRSGALFSAPAPRHPRVSGGSLDTTAPSATPHDPTGAPDATPPAAPAADPPNAATADLQATAATPVDAPAHSPLSRRTFLQAAAGTAALAGGAVGLVPEPAAAAPHRATLSFTAATNGAATLAPAGDRLVAEVQNILWSIPRAGGEATALTTPDLEPTRPVYAPDGKTLAVCAYRGGGFHLWTLRPDGTGLRQLTDGPWDDRGPAWSPDGTRIAFASERGGDPVQGSPYRVWVLDVRSRRLTQLTGLPGQDGPHQDGAWEDFDPVWSPDGARVFFVRGRLVNAALDARTIASVPADGTGPVTVEHADTNAGQLMTPALAPDGRLAYLRTTPAPTASCTLVVDGAPVKVGGDVLPVPPRWVSRDELLLTVDGQFQLVRPERASVREDAAGAPGGSAARTGAEVIAFSATLPVRRPRYRVKRYDFDGAGVRPVRGVHLPALSPDGRRVAFAALDSLWVADIGGGRPPRRVVRTDPTRYLLAPTWTRDGSALVYADDRDGLFAVRRRDLRSGAETVLASGGRVQPALSPDGKRLASIDMSGNLVVRDLAAGTERVLAAPLGAGGLPGRPSWSPDGRWLALCDRNRLNQRFREGYNLIRVVNADSGQARLHAVAPHVSISDRYDSGPVWSPDGRHMAVVTESALWLLPVRPDGTPDGVPRQLTEENADHPSWSGDSRTLLYLSSGRLRLVSAGGGTPRTVRVALDYRRRRPEDLVVHAGQVWDGTGEAVREDVDLLVRGGRIAGIEPHRASRAANRRVDASGHTVIPGLWDAHTHPWQVTYGGRQPASQLAYGITTAVSFGGFAYEQLRIREAIAAGALAGPRLLTTGELLDGGRVAYSMGRAHRTRAGLRRSLARAEALDWDFVKTYVRAPGWIMEEAARFAHERLGVRSGSHLCTPGVQLGQDLTTHLQATQRLEYGHATSATGRAYQDLREIYTAGGDFHMVATPFTSSPLVGADPSVADDERVTRLMPPWDTALVRQLAAQPPTEAQLAALGTEIDVYRRVLADGGLVALGTDAPLVPVGLGLHMGLRALHRGGLTPAQALRTATSVSARVFGAERELGTLEPGKLADLAVVDGDPFTDFDSLVRVVSVLRGGVRYETRALVEAFPAGDTLPAGPAPGHRHADTPDHRHADGAAGAAGAHEASWLEVGRLLRRDSCCEGEG
;
A
#
# COMPACT_ATOMS: atom_id res chain seq x y z
N MET A 1 27.01 37.61 -9.61
CA MET A 1 25.89 37.54 -10.58
C MET A 1 26.49 37.40 -11.97
N THR A 2 26.14 36.34 -12.68
CA THR A 2 26.44 36.13 -14.11
C THR A 2 25.47 35.06 -14.61
N THR A 3 24.41 35.46 -15.29
CA THR A 3 23.33 34.54 -15.70
C THR A 3 23.70 33.86 -17.03
N ARG A 4 23.52 32.54 -17.11
CA ARG A 4 23.41 31.83 -18.40
C ARG A 4 22.04 31.18 -18.45
N GLU A 5 21.22 31.60 -19.40
CA GLU A 5 19.94 30.97 -19.70
C GLU A 5 20.13 29.71 -20.54
N ILE A 6 19.22 28.74 -20.39
CA ILE A 6 18.98 27.67 -21.35
C ILE A 6 17.46 27.63 -21.55
N ARG A 7 17.00 27.77 -22.79
CA ARG A 7 15.56 27.77 -23.11
C ARG A 7 15.01 26.35 -23.25
N VAL A 8 13.78 26.18 -22.78
CA VAL A 8 12.80 25.19 -23.26
C VAL A 8 11.53 25.97 -23.63
N GLY A 9 10.64 25.40 -24.44
CA GLY A 9 9.55 26.10 -25.15
C GLY A 9 8.46 26.78 -24.31
N ASP A 10 7.43 27.27 -25.03
CA ASP A 10 6.73 28.52 -24.73
C ASP A 10 5.78 28.53 -23.51
N ALA A 11 6.36 28.62 -22.30
CA ALA A 11 5.63 29.03 -21.09
C ALA A 11 6.51 29.91 -20.19
N VAL A 12 6.24 31.23 -20.17
CA VAL A 12 6.98 32.19 -19.34
C VAL A 12 6.32 32.34 -17.97
N LEU A 13 6.97 31.82 -16.92
CA LEU A 13 6.56 32.00 -15.52
C LEU A 13 7.48 32.98 -14.79
N THR A 14 7.04 34.23 -14.63
CA THR A 14 7.76 35.26 -13.86
C THR A 14 7.35 35.27 -12.39
N PHE A 15 8.24 34.79 -11.50
CA PHE A 15 8.13 35.01 -10.05
C PHE A 15 8.89 36.28 -9.65
N ARG A 16 8.25 37.16 -8.86
CA ARG A 16 8.92 38.26 -8.15
C ARG A 16 9.04 37.90 -6.65
N PRO A 17 10.24 38.00 -6.04
CA PRO A 17 10.39 37.85 -4.60
C PRO A 17 9.95 39.12 -3.85
N SER A 18 9.14 38.97 -2.82
CA SER A 18 8.80 40.05 -1.88
C SER A 18 9.78 40.07 -0.71
N SER A 19 10.33 41.25 -0.41
CA SER A 19 11.28 41.47 0.67
C SER A 19 10.59 41.67 2.01
N VAL A 20 11.04 40.98 3.07
CA VAL A 20 10.62 41.21 4.46
C VAL A 20 11.78 41.80 5.27
N SER A 21 11.53 42.94 5.93
CA SER A 21 12.49 43.57 6.85
C SER A 21 12.43 42.93 8.25
N ARG A 22 13.50 43.05 9.03
CA ARG A 22 13.66 42.46 10.38
C ARG A 22 14.08 43.49 11.42
N SER A 23 13.30 43.63 12.51
CA SER A 23 13.71 43.89 13.90
C SER A 23 12.51 44.42 14.70
N GLY A 24 12.19 44.02 15.94
CA GLY A 24 12.71 42.96 16.81
C GLY A 24 12.48 43.29 18.30
N ALA A 25 12.54 42.29 19.20
CA ALA A 25 12.91 42.41 20.64
C ALA A 25 12.05 43.29 21.61
N LEU A 26 11.77 42.96 22.88
CA LEU A 26 12.04 41.81 23.77
C LEU A 26 11.08 41.82 25.01
N PHE A 27 10.86 40.64 25.60
CA PHE A 27 10.58 40.31 27.03
C PHE A 27 9.34 40.75 27.87
N SER A 28 8.84 39.73 28.58
CA SER A 28 8.33 39.69 29.98
C SER A 28 6.87 40.00 30.32
N ALA A 29 6.33 39.12 31.18
CA ALA A 29 5.05 39.22 31.88
C ALA A 29 5.29 39.64 33.38
N PRO A 30 4.25 39.92 34.20
CA PRO A 30 3.35 38.86 34.69
C PRO A 30 1.84 39.25 34.74
N ALA A 31 1.01 38.25 35.04
CA ALA A 31 -0.39 38.39 35.46
C ALA A 31 -0.47 38.48 37.01
N PRO A 32 -1.66 38.55 37.69
CA PRO A 32 -3.04 38.55 37.18
C PRO A 32 -4.01 39.57 37.86
N ARG A 33 -5.28 39.59 37.39
CA ARG A 33 -6.57 39.76 38.14
C ARG A 33 -7.60 40.66 37.43
N HIS A 34 -8.78 40.07 37.24
CA HIS A 34 -10.10 40.67 37.02
C HIS A 34 -10.60 41.53 38.22
N PRO A 35 -11.74 42.29 38.14
CA PRO A 35 -12.63 42.61 37.00
C PRO A 35 -13.17 44.09 36.94
N ARG A 36 -14.17 44.31 36.07
CA ARG A 36 -15.38 45.19 36.22
C ARG A 36 -15.36 46.68 35.80
N VAL A 37 -16.02 46.93 34.66
CA VAL A 37 -17.28 47.72 34.49
C VAL A 37 -17.24 49.27 34.52
N SER A 38 -18.02 49.86 33.58
CA SER A 38 -18.67 51.20 33.57
C SER A 38 -17.87 52.43 33.09
N GLY A 39 -18.60 53.43 32.57
CA GLY A 39 -18.10 54.64 31.88
C GLY A 39 -17.69 54.36 30.42
N GLY A 40 -18.30 54.93 29.37
CA GLY A 40 -19.04 56.18 29.26
C GLY A 40 -18.07 57.35 29.01
N SER A 41 -18.12 58.15 27.95
CA SER A 41 -18.97 58.30 26.76
C SER A 41 -18.63 59.71 26.24
N LEU A 42 -18.74 60.00 24.94
CA LEU A 42 -18.69 61.38 24.39
C LEU A 42 -17.30 62.07 24.52
N ASP A 43 -16.86 62.97 23.63
CA ASP A 43 -17.31 63.26 22.26
C ASP A 43 -16.21 63.99 21.47
N THR A 44 -16.30 64.03 20.12
CA THR A 44 -15.66 65.01 19.20
C THR A 44 -14.12 65.19 19.26
N THR A 45 -13.37 65.60 18.23
CA THR A 45 -13.66 66.37 17.00
C THR A 45 -12.75 65.89 15.85
N ALA A 46 -13.18 66.12 14.60
CA ALA A 46 -12.30 66.37 13.46
C ALA A 46 -12.31 67.89 13.16
N PRO A 47 -11.26 68.46 12.55
CA PRO A 47 -11.24 68.63 11.08
C PRO A 47 -9.84 68.31 10.46
N SER A 48 -9.62 68.01 9.18
CA SER A 48 -10.29 68.27 7.89
C SER A 48 -10.10 69.68 7.26
N ALA A 49 -8.99 69.90 6.53
CA ALA A 49 -8.95 70.82 5.38
C ALA A 49 -7.71 70.63 4.46
N THR A 50 -7.99 70.59 3.17
CA THR A 50 -7.14 70.68 1.95
C THR A 50 -6.74 72.14 1.63
N PRO A 51 -6.12 72.52 0.47
CA PRO A 51 -5.34 71.79 -0.56
C PRO A 51 -3.97 72.48 -0.90
N HIS A 52 -3.21 72.00 -1.90
CA HIS A 52 -2.93 72.76 -3.15
C HIS A 52 -2.10 71.97 -4.20
N ASP A 53 -2.39 72.21 -5.48
CA ASP A 53 -1.58 71.86 -6.68
C ASP A 53 -0.96 73.16 -7.27
N PRO A 54 0.14 73.10 -8.04
CA PRO A 54 0.04 73.53 -9.45
C PRO A 54 0.99 72.86 -10.50
N THR A 55 0.40 72.28 -11.55
CA THR A 55 0.69 72.48 -13.01
C THR A 55 2.12 72.68 -13.60
N GLY A 56 2.46 71.98 -14.71
CA GLY A 56 3.55 72.34 -15.65
C GLY A 56 3.78 71.35 -16.84
N ALA A 57 4.16 71.83 -18.04
CA ALA A 57 4.27 71.08 -19.33
C ALA A 57 5.15 71.86 -20.39
N PRO A 58 5.28 71.53 -21.71
CA PRO A 58 5.49 70.27 -22.48
C PRO A 58 6.69 70.36 -23.50
N ASP A 59 6.60 69.72 -24.70
CA ASP A 59 7.34 69.92 -25.99
C ASP A 59 8.76 69.29 -26.20
N ALA A 60 9.25 68.89 -27.40
CA ALA A 60 8.68 68.76 -28.78
C ALA A 60 9.46 67.78 -29.76
N THR A 61 8.95 67.67 -31.00
CA THR A 61 9.07 66.78 -32.21
C THR A 61 10.43 66.46 -32.93
N PRO A 62 10.43 65.59 -34.00
CA PRO A 62 11.63 64.99 -34.67
C PRO A 62 11.99 65.59 -36.06
N PRO A 63 12.95 65.00 -36.85
CA PRO A 63 12.65 64.02 -37.94
C PRO A 63 13.72 62.86 -38.00
N ALA A 64 14.02 62.05 -39.04
CA ALA A 64 13.70 61.92 -40.49
C ALA A 64 13.91 60.46 -41.04
N ALA A 65 13.87 60.24 -42.37
CA ALA A 65 14.21 59.00 -43.13
C ALA A 65 14.77 59.38 -44.54
N PRO A 66 14.77 58.59 -45.67
CA PRO A 66 14.32 57.22 -46.02
C PRO A 66 15.51 56.23 -46.18
N ALA A 67 15.56 55.07 -46.89
CA ALA A 67 14.70 54.30 -47.84
C ALA A 67 15.03 52.77 -47.69
N ALA A 68 14.68 51.76 -48.52
CA ALA A 68 14.05 51.64 -49.86
C ALA A 68 13.33 50.25 -50.05
N ASP A 69 13.01 49.85 -51.29
CA ASP A 69 12.00 48.83 -51.69
C ASP A 69 12.38 48.08 -53.01
N PRO A 70 11.62 47.09 -53.57
CA PRO A 70 10.83 45.95 -53.01
C PRO A 70 11.05 44.66 -53.92
N PRO A 71 10.09 43.76 -54.34
CA PRO A 71 8.79 43.26 -53.81
C PRO A 71 8.55 41.70 -53.88
N ASN A 72 7.36 41.26 -53.38
CA ASN A 72 6.46 40.15 -53.83
C ASN A 72 6.75 38.62 -53.68
N ALA A 73 6.07 37.99 -52.69
CA ALA A 73 4.78 37.24 -52.78
C ALA A 73 4.53 35.97 -53.66
N ALA A 74 3.46 35.23 -53.31
CA ALA A 74 2.77 34.07 -53.96
C ALA A 74 3.48 32.68 -53.83
N THR A 75 2.98 31.61 -53.16
CA THR A 75 1.69 30.83 -53.09
C THR A 75 1.56 29.65 -54.08
N ALA A 76 0.96 28.55 -53.59
CA ALA A 76 0.24 27.45 -54.29
C ALA A 76 0.76 26.02 -54.04
N ASP A 77 -0.20 25.10 -53.89
CA ASP A 77 -0.09 23.65 -53.72
C ASP A 77 0.52 22.91 -54.94
N LEU A 78 1.08 21.70 -54.73
CA LEU A 78 0.33 20.47 -55.09
C LEU A 78 0.99 19.14 -54.64
N GLN A 79 0.07 18.27 -54.21
CA GLN A 79 0.04 16.81 -54.09
C GLN A 79 1.10 15.90 -54.78
N ALA A 80 1.54 14.90 -53.99
CA ALA A 80 1.42 13.46 -54.24
C ALA A 80 2.54 12.60 -54.92
N THR A 81 2.41 11.30 -54.60
CA THR A 81 2.95 10.08 -55.25
C THR A 81 4.46 9.81 -55.24
N ALA A 82 4.80 8.88 -54.36
CA ALA A 82 6.03 8.09 -54.31
C ALA A 82 6.37 7.32 -55.60
N ALA A 83 7.67 7.15 -55.85
CA ALA A 83 8.27 5.86 -56.22
C ALA A 83 9.80 5.86 -56.01
N THR A 84 10.34 4.73 -55.56
CA THR A 84 11.76 4.31 -55.72
C THR A 84 11.82 3.36 -56.96
N PRO A 85 12.95 2.78 -57.43
CA PRO A 85 14.28 2.64 -56.81
C PRO A 85 15.51 2.72 -57.77
N VAL A 86 16.66 2.20 -57.26
CA VAL A 86 17.87 1.63 -57.91
C VAL A 86 19.03 2.50 -58.45
N ASP A 87 20.22 2.00 -58.08
CA ASP A 87 21.53 1.98 -58.71
C ASP A 87 22.53 3.16 -58.68
N ALA A 88 23.79 2.73 -58.55
CA ALA A 88 25.03 3.49 -58.57
C ALA A 88 26.06 2.74 -59.41
N PRO A 89 27.14 3.41 -59.85
CA PRO A 89 28.45 2.73 -59.84
C PRO A 89 29.64 3.64 -59.50
N ALA A 90 30.73 3.05 -58.99
CA ALA A 90 32.08 3.17 -59.59
C ALA A 90 33.25 2.68 -58.68
N HIS A 91 33.67 1.44 -58.92
CA HIS A 91 35.08 0.97 -58.99
C HIS A 91 36.10 1.08 -57.82
N SER A 92 37.12 0.22 -57.92
CA SER A 92 38.25 -0.03 -57.00
C SER A 92 39.56 0.03 -57.83
N PRO A 93 40.80 -0.15 -57.29
CA PRO A 93 41.29 -1.53 -57.04
C PRO A 93 42.34 -1.73 -55.92
N LEU A 94 42.09 -2.78 -55.12
CA LEU A 94 42.98 -3.87 -54.70
C LEU A 94 44.53 -3.77 -54.78
N SER A 95 45.17 -4.30 -53.73
CA SER A 95 46.12 -5.42 -53.87
C SER A 95 46.21 -6.27 -52.57
N ARG A 96 46.40 -7.60 -52.71
CA ARG A 96 46.74 -8.56 -51.65
C ARG A 96 47.80 -9.52 -52.22
N ARG A 97 49.05 -9.55 -51.72
CA ARG A 97 50.01 -10.60 -52.15
C ARG A 97 51.15 -11.01 -51.18
N THR A 98 50.85 -11.12 -49.89
CA THR A 98 51.65 -11.83 -48.87
C THR A 98 50.72 -12.11 -47.68
N PHE A 99 50.18 -13.31 -47.41
CA PHE A 99 50.35 -14.67 -47.94
C PHE A 99 51.58 -15.48 -47.49
N LEU A 100 51.40 -16.12 -46.32
CA LEU A 100 52.07 -17.31 -45.77
C LEU A 100 53.49 -17.20 -45.15
N GLN A 101 53.62 -17.96 -44.05
CA GLN A 101 54.84 -18.43 -43.36
C GLN A 101 55.75 -17.37 -42.66
N ALA A 102 56.48 -17.69 -41.58
CA ALA A 102 56.27 -18.67 -40.48
C ALA A 102 57.32 -18.45 -39.35
N ALA A 103 56.89 -18.32 -38.08
CA ALA A 103 57.72 -18.57 -36.88
C ALA A 103 56.83 -18.66 -35.62
N ALA A 104 57.17 -19.51 -34.65
CA ALA A 104 56.36 -19.79 -33.45
C ALA A 104 56.69 -18.88 -32.24
N GLY A 105 55.74 -18.74 -31.29
CA GLY A 105 55.92 -17.86 -30.11
C GLY A 105 54.82 -17.89 -29.02
N THR A 106 54.18 -19.05 -28.80
CA THR A 106 53.33 -19.43 -27.64
C THR A 106 52.69 -18.38 -26.69
N ALA A 107 51.35 -18.45 -26.60
CA ALA A 107 50.53 -18.56 -25.37
C ALA A 107 49.55 -17.42 -24.97
N ALA A 108 48.29 -17.85 -24.79
CA ALA A 108 47.27 -17.37 -23.85
C ALA A 108 46.77 -15.90 -23.86
N LEU A 109 45.67 -15.65 -24.60
CA LEU A 109 44.59 -14.76 -24.15
C LEU A 109 43.26 -15.09 -24.88
N ALA A 110 42.41 -15.90 -24.26
CA ALA A 110 41.11 -16.32 -24.83
C ALA A 110 39.97 -15.36 -24.43
N GLY A 111 40.00 -14.13 -24.97
CA GLY A 111 38.93 -13.15 -24.79
C GLY A 111 37.74 -13.41 -25.72
N GLY A 112 36.77 -14.21 -25.27
CA GLY A 112 35.54 -14.46 -26.03
C GLY A 112 34.65 -13.22 -26.12
N ALA A 113 34.51 -12.64 -27.31
CA ALA A 113 33.63 -11.49 -27.53
C ALA A 113 32.15 -11.90 -27.39
N VAL A 114 31.42 -11.23 -26.51
CA VAL A 114 29.96 -11.40 -26.40
C VAL A 114 29.31 -10.71 -27.60
N GLY A 115 28.72 -11.50 -28.49
CA GLY A 115 27.92 -10.96 -29.59
C GLY A 115 26.69 -10.24 -29.07
N LEU A 116 26.46 -9.00 -29.53
CA LEU A 116 25.23 -8.27 -29.29
C LEU A 116 24.08 -8.99 -30.02
N VAL A 117 23.27 -9.72 -29.27
CA VAL A 117 21.98 -10.23 -29.75
C VAL A 117 21.06 -9.01 -29.94
N PRO A 118 20.41 -8.82 -31.11
CA PRO A 118 19.44 -7.75 -31.30
C PRO A 118 18.30 -7.86 -30.28
N GLU A 119 17.84 -6.74 -29.72
CA GLU A 119 16.61 -6.76 -28.91
C GLU A 119 15.43 -7.22 -29.80
N PRO A 120 14.69 -8.27 -29.41
CA PRO A 120 13.51 -8.69 -30.15
C PRO A 120 12.41 -7.63 -29.98
N ALA A 121 11.84 -7.17 -31.09
CA ALA A 121 10.77 -6.17 -31.08
C ALA A 121 9.62 -6.58 -30.15
N ALA A 122 9.14 -5.64 -29.33
CA ALA A 122 8.01 -5.87 -28.44
C ALA A 122 6.78 -6.32 -29.22
N ALA A 123 6.08 -7.34 -28.72
CA ALA A 123 4.82 -7.77 -29.30
C ALA A 123 3.79 -6.63 -29.18
N ALA A 124 3.18 -6.22 -30.30
CA ALA A 124 2.26 -5.09 -30.29
C ALA A 124 1.13 -5.30 -29.26
N PRO A 125 0.83 -4.32 -28.39
CA PRO A 125 -0.26 -4.43 -27.43
C PRO A 125 -1.58 -4.54 -28.19
N HIS A 126 -2.55 -5.26 -27.61
CA HIS A 126 -3.83 -5.49 -28.25
C HIS A 126 -4.93 -4.62 -27.66
N ARG A 127 -6.02 -4.49 -28.43
CA ARG A 127 -7.24 -3.84 -27.97
C ARG A 127 -8.18 -4.92 -27.45
N ALA A 128 -8.64 -4.75 -26.22
CA ALA A 128 -9.85 -5.39 -25.73
C ALA A 128 -10.92 -4.29 -25.56
N THR A 129 -12.17 -4.71 -25.42
CA THR A 129 -13.31 -3.81 -25.21
C THR A 129 -14.06 -4.31 -24.00
N LEU A 130 -14.37 -3.42 -23.06
CA LEU A 130 -15.23 -3.71 -21.92
C LEU A 130 -16.59 -3.07 -22.17
N SER A 131 -17.67 -3.80 -21.92
CA SER A 131 -19.06 -3.34 -22.06
C SER A 131 -19.72 -3.28 -20.68
N PHE A 132 -20.00 -2.10 -20.15
CA PHE A 132 -20.67 -1.93 -18.86
C PHE A 132 -22.17 -1.66 -19.05
N THR A 133 -23.01 -2.45 -18.37
CA THR A 133 -24.47 -2.24 -18.27
C THR A 133 -24.96 -2.10 -16.83
N ALA A 134 -24.04 -2.14 -15.86
CA ALA A 134 -24.25 -1.81 -14.46
C ALA A 134 -23.05 -0.99 -13.94
N ALA A 135 -23.20 -0.36 -12.77
CA ALA A 135 -22.14 0.43 -12.15
C ALA A 135 -22.03 0.13 -10.65
N THR A 136 -20.98 -0.61 -10.25
CA THR A 136 -20.67 -0.86 -8.85
C THR A 136 -20.21 0.44 -8.20
N ASN A 137 -21.09 1.02 -7.38
CA ASN A 137 -20.95 2.32 -6.71
C ASN A 137 -20.70 3.50 -7.68
N GLY A 138 -21.30 3.46 -8.87
CA GLY A 138 -21.30 4.60 -9.80
C GLY A 138 -22.19 5.75 -9.32
N ALA A 139 -21.66 6.97 -9.27
CA ALA A 139 -22.38 8.17 -8.86
C ALA A 139 -22.88 9.00 -10.06
N ALA A 140 -24.14 9.45 -10.05
CA ALA A 140 -24.76 10.11 -11.19
C ALA A 140 -25.52 11.42 -10.86
N THR A 141 -25.79 12.21 -11.90
CA THR A 141 -26.51 13.49 -11.84
C THR A 141 -27.34 13.70 -13.11
N LEU A 142 -28.62 14.06 -12.98
CA LEU A 142 -29.49 14.36 -14.11
C LEU A 142 -29.32 15.84 -14.53
N ALA A 143 -29.37 16.12 -15.83
CA ALA A 143 -29.38 17.48 -16.35
C ALA A 143 -30.65 18.23 -15.88
N PRO A 144 -30.59 19.54 -15.59
CA PRO A 144 -31.78 20.33 -15.22
C PRO A 144 -32.91 20.32 -16.27
N ALA A 145 -32.61 20.03 -17.54
CA ALA A 145 -33.58 19.86 -18.61
C ALA A 145 -34.30 18.49 -18.60
N GLY A 146 -33.83 17.53 -17.81
CA GLY A 146 -34.41 16.19 -17.69
C GLY A 146 -34.22 15.27 -18.91
N ASP A 147 -33.38 15.65 -19.88
CA ASP A 147 -33.11 14.89 -21.12
C ASP A 147 -32.06 13.79 -20.95
N ARG A 148 -31.13 13.98 -20.02
CA ARG A 148 -29.83 13.28 -19.99
C ARG A 148 -29.30 13.11 -18.57
N LEU A 149 -28.73 11.94 -18.32
CA LEU A 149 -27.96 11.60 -17.14
C LEU A 149 -26.46 11.74 -17.44
N VAL A 150 -25.68 12.23 -16.48
CA VAL A 150 -24.21 12.05 -16.46
C VAL A 150 -23.86 11.18 -15.28
N ALA A 151 -23.25 10.03 -15.57
CA ALA A 151 -22.89 9.01 -14.58
C ALA A 151 -21.38 8.78 -14.56
N GLU A 152 -20.82 8.62 -13.38
CA GLU A 152 -19.51 8.00 -13.19
C GLU A 152 -19.68 6.48 -13.18
N VAL A 153 -18.93 5.79 -14.04
CA VAL A 153 -18.84 4.32 -14.07
C VAL A 153 -17.38 3.94 -14.27
N GLN A 154 -16.80 3.26 -13.28
CA GLN A 154 -15.44 2.71 -13.32
C GLN A 154 -14.37 3.79 -13.63
N ASN A 155 -14.44 4.91 -12.90
CA ASN A 155 -13.58 6.10 -12.98
C ASN A 155 -13.60 6.81 -14.34
N ILE A 156 -14.76 6.81 -15.00
CA ILE A 156 -15.02 7.53 -16.26
C ILE A 156 -16.41 8.16 -16.18
N LEU A 157 -16.56 9.40 -16.66
CA LEU A 157 -17.88 10.02 -16.84
C LEU A 157 -18.50 9.63 -18.18
N TRP A 158 -19.80 9.34 -18.16
CA TRP A 158 -20.60 8.94 -19.32
C TRP A 158 -21.87 9.79 -19.44
N SER A 159 -22.15 10.30 -20.64
CA SER A 159 -23.44 10.90 -21.01
C SER A 159 -24.39 9.79 -21.45
N ILE A 160 -25.52 9.62 -20.75
CA ILE A 160 -26.55 8.61 -20.98
C ILE A 160 -27.89 9.33 -21.27
N PRO A 161 -28.63 9.00 -22.34
CA PRO A 161 -29.98 9.56 -22.56
C PRO A 161 -30.95 9.15 -21.42
N ARG A 162 -31.92 9.99 -21.04
CA ARG A 162 -32.90 9.59 -20.00
C ARG A 162 -33.72 8.35 -20.40
N ALA A 163 -34.03 8.19 -21.68
CA ALA A 163 -34.69 6.99 -22.21
C ALA A 163 -33.80 5.72 -22.16
N GLY A 164 -32.57 5.84 -21.69
CA GLY A 164 -31.55 4.79 -21.68
C GLY A 164 -30.85 4.60 -23.02
N GLY A 165 -30.01 3.55 -23.08
CA GLY A 165 -29.31 3.14 -24.31
C GLY A 165 -27.80 3.39 -24.29
N GLU A 166 -27.24 3.71 -25.45
CA GLU A 166 -25.80 3.88 -25.63
C GLU A 166 -25.24 5.08 -24.86
N ALA A 167 -24.15 4.87 -24.13
CA ALA A 167 -23.50 5.86 -23.28
C ALA A 167 -22.22 6.40 -23.93
N THR A 168 -22.10 7.73 -24.02
CA THR A 168 -20.93 8.40 -24.60
C THR A 168 -19.94 8.79 -23.50
N ALA A 169 -18.68 8.31 -23.58
CA ALA A 169 -17.63 8.70 -22.64
C ALA A 169 -17.27 10.19 -22.78
N LEU A 170 -17.20 10.90 -21.65
CA LEU A 170 -16.91 12.34 -21.58
C LEU A 170 -15.48 12.64 -21.09
N THR A 171 -14.78 11.67 -20.51
CA THR A 171 -13.48 11.86 -19.86
C THR A 171 -12.51 10.71 -20.16
N THR A 172 -11.21 10.99 -20.17
CA THR A 172 -10.17 9.96 -20.23
C THR A 172 -9.97 9.26 -18.86
N PRO A 173 -9.53 7.99 -18.83
CA PRO A 173 -9.33 7.26 -17.58
C PRO A 173 -8.27 7.86 -16.64
N ASP A 174 -7.33 8.67 -17.15
CA ASP A 174 -6.26 9.29 -16.36
C ASP A 174 -6.72 10.53 -15.56
N LEU A 175 -7.98 10.94 -15.69
CA LEU A 175 -8.58 12.01 -14.88
C LEU A 175 -9.02 11.50 -13.51
N GLU A 176 -9.45 10.23 -13.41
CA GLU A 176 -10.08 9.64 -12.21
C GLU A 176 -11.19 10.54 -11.59
N PRO A 177 -12.21 10.97 -12.36
CA PRO A 177 -13.27 11.88 -11.89
C PRO A 177 -14.34 11.13 -11.09
N THR A 178 -14.86 11.78 -10.04
CA THR A 178 -15.94 11.24 -9.20
C THR A 178 -16.94 12.31 -8.76
N ARG A 179 -18.11 11.86 -8.29
CA ARG A 179 -19.24 12.70 -7.80
C ARG A 179 -19.61 13.84 -8.78
N PRO A 180 -20.00 13.54 -10.04
CA PRO A 180 -20.44 14.56 -10.98
C PRO A 180 -21.66 15.32 -10.46
N VAL A 181 -21.69 16.62 -10.72
CA VAL A 181 -22.81 17.51 -10.41
C VAL A 181 -22.97 18.61 -11.47
N TYR A 182 -24.16 18.74 -12.03
CA TYR A 182 -24.50 19.86 -12.92
C TYR A 182 -24.54 21.18 -12.17
N ALA A 183 -24.10 22.25 -12.83
CA ALA A 183 -24.45 23.61 -12.46
C ALA A 183 -25.96 23.85 -12.71
N PRO A 184 -26.63 24.76 -11.97
CA PRO A 184 -28.06 25.04 -12.14
C PRO A 184 -28.49 25.43 -13.57
N ASP A 185 -27.56 25.96 -14.38
CA ASP A 185 -27.82 26.35 -15.77
C ASP A 185 -27.71 25.19 -16.78
N GLY A 186 -27.30 23.99 -16.34
CA GLY A 186 -27.12 22.79 -17.15
C GLY A 186 -25.91 22.80 -18.10
N LYS A 187 -25.14 23.89 -18.20
CA LYS A 187 -24.07 24.05 -19.22
C LYS A 187 -22.69 23.59 -18.74
N THR A 188 -22.53 23.39 -17.44
CA THR A 188 -21.26 23.02 -16.80
C THR A 188 -21.47 21.88 -15.82
N LEU A 189 -20.55 20.92 -15.81
CA LEU A 189 -20.39 19.89 -14.78
C LEU A 189 -19.23 20.28 -13.87
N ALA A 190 -19.33 19.98 -12.57
CA ALA A 190 -18.20 19.93 -11.65
C ALA A 190 -17.95 18.49 -11.17
N VAL A 191 -16.69 18.16 -10.89
CA VAL A 191 -16.22 16.89 -10.30
C VAL A 191 -15.05 17.14 -9.35
N CYS A 192 -14.82 16.21 -8.41
CA CYS A 192 -13.51 16.04 -7.80
C CYS A 192 -12.78 14.89 -8.50
N ALA A 193 -11.51 15.06 -8.86
CA ALA A 193 -10.78 14.12 -9.72
C ALA A 193 -9.32 13.91 -9.28
N TYR A 194 -8.82 12.68 -9.35
CA TYR A 194 -7.49 12.30 -8.84
C TYR A 194 -6.39 12.35 -9.90
N ARG A 195 -5.95 13.57 -10.24
CA ARG A 195 -4.91 13.77 -11.26
C ARG A 195 -3.67 14.42 -10.68
N GLY A 196 -2.57 13.66 -10.67
CA GLY A 196 -1.24 14.13 -10.23
C GLY A 196 -0.83 13.78 -8.79
N GLY A 197 -1.73 13.22 -7.96
CA GLY A 197 -1.41 12.69 -6.62
C GLY A 197 -2.28 13.24 -5.48
N GLY A 198 -3.15 14.21 -5.77
CA GLY A 198 -4.20 14.73 -4.89
C GLY A 198 -5.56 14.76 -5.60
N PHE A 199 -6.64 14.84 -4.84
CA PHE A 199 -7.95 15.17 -5.38
C PHE A 199 -8.08 16.68 -5.57
N HIS A 200 -8.53 17.11 -6.74
CA HIS A 200 -8.80 18.52 -7.02
C HIS A 200 -10.16 18.70 -7.66
N LEU A 201 -10.72 19.90 -7.56
CA LEU A 201 -11.92 20.28 -8.28
C LEU A 201 -11.61 20.52 -9.77
N TRP A 202 -12.49 20.06 -10.65
CA TRP A 202 -12.46 20.35 -12.08
C TRP A 202 -13.86 20.71 -12.58
N THR A 203 -13.93 21.48 -13.66
CA THR A 203 -15.15 21.67 -14.44
C THR A 203 -14.95 21.26 -15.89
N LEU A 204 -16.04 20.85 -16.55
CA LEU A 204 -16.12 20.51 -17.97
C LEU A 204 -17.55 20.77 -18.48
N ARG A 205 -17.76 20.72 -19.79
CA ARG A 205 -19.12 20.74 -20.38
C ARG A 205 -19.72 19.33 -20.44
N PRO A 206 -21.06 19.19 -20.55
CA PRO A 206 -21.73 17.89 -20.73
C PRO A 206 -21.40 17.14 -22.03
N ASP A 207 -20.67 17.78 -22.96
CA ASP A 207 -20.12 17.18 -24.18
C ASP A 207 -18.66 16.68 -24.01
N GLY A 208 -18.10 16.76 -22.80
CA GLY A 208 -16.71 16.39 -22.50
C GLY A 208 -15.69 17.51 -22.75
N THR A 209 -16.08 18.60 -23.42
CA THR A 209 -15.15 19.68 -23.79
C THR A 209 -14.87 20.66 -22.65
N GLY A 210 -13.81 21.46 -22.80
CA GLY A 210 -13.54 22.60 -21.91
C GLY A 210 -13.06 22.22 -20.50
N LEU A 211 -12.53 21.00 -20.32
CA LEU A 211 -11.97 20.51 -19.05
C LEU A 211 -10.97 21.51 -18.45
N ARG A 212 -11.24 21.98 -17.23
CA ARG A 212 -10.47 23.01 -16.52
C ARG A 212 -10.28 22.63 -15.05
N GLN A 213 -9.03 22.65 -14.59
CA GLN A 213 -8.71 22.48 -13.17
C GLN A 213 -9.10 23.73 -12.36
N LEU A 214 -9.75 23.52 -11.22
CA LEU A 214 -10.27 24.57 -10.34
C LEU A 214 -9.65 24.61 -8.94
N THR A 215 -8.91 23.59 -8.50
CA THR A 215 -8.02 23.69 -7.33
C THR A 215 -6.70 22.97 -7.57
N ASP A 216 -5.68 23.32 -6.79
CA ASP A 216 -4.35 22.72 -6.83
C ASP A 216 -3.70 22.68 -5.44
N GLY A 217 -2.54 22.03 -5.37
CA GLY A 217 -1.68 21.96 -4.19
C GLY A 217 -1.49 20.53 -3.65
N PRO A 218 -0.90 20.37 -2.45
CA PRO A 218 -0.66 19.07 -1.83
C PRO A 218 -1.88 18.49 -1.06
N TRP A 219 -3.02 19.16 -1.10
CA TRP A 219 -4.26 18.82 -0.37
C TRP A 219 -5.23 18.00 -1.24
N ASP A 220 -6.11 17.22 -0.61
CA ASP A 220 -7.30 16.69 -1.27
C ASP A 220 -8.49 17.65 -1.13
N ASP A 221 -9.09 18.05 -2.24
CA ASP A 221 -10.32 18.83 -2.35
C ASP A 221 -11.44 17.93 -2.94
N ARG A 222 -12.52 17.68 -2.19
CA ARG A 222 -13.51 16.61 -2.46
C ARG A 222 -14.96 17.07 -2.34
N GLY A 223 -15.87 16.34 -3.00
CA GLY A 223 -17.32 16.49 -2.84
C GLY A 223 -17.86 17.85 -3.26
N PRO A 224 -17.79 18.22 -4.56
CA PRO A 224 -18.31 19.49 -5.04
C PRO A 224 -19.84 19.58 -4.94
N ALA A 225 -20.34 20.74 -4.54
CA ALA A 225 -21.75 21.13 -4.65
C ALA A 225 -21.87 22.59 -5.13
N TRP A 226 -22.63 22.82 -6.20
CA TRP A 226 -22.91 24.16 -6.72
C TRP A 226 -23.86 24.94 -5.83
N SER A 227 -23.64 26.26 -5.72
CA SER A 227 -24.64 27.19 -5.21
C SER A 227 -25.85 27.27 -6.17
N PRO A 228 -27.06 27.59 -5.69
CA PRO A 228 -28.24 27.76 -6.54
C PRO A 228 -28.09 28.85 -7.62
N ASP A 229 -27.21 29.84 -7.37
CA ASP A 229 -26.86 30.91 -8.31
C ASP A 229 -25.82 30.49 -9.39
N GLY A 230 -25.22 29.29 -9.30
CA GLY A 230 -24.20 28.79 -10.22
C GLY A 230 -22.85 29.53 -10.20
N THR A 231 -22.61 30.43 -9.24
CA THR A 231 -21.37 31.23 -9.15
C THR A 231 -20.29 30.61 -8.27
N ARG A 232 -20.68 29.73 -7.34
CA ARG A 232 -19.83 29.19 -6.26
C ARG A 232 -19.92 27.66 -6.21
N ILE A 233 -18.85 27.03 -5.73
CA ILE A 233 -18.80 25.59 -5.43
C ILE A 233 -18.37 25.43 -3.97
N ALA A 234 -19.17 24.75 -3.16
CA ALA A 234 -18.78 24.26 -1.84
C ALA A 234 -18.08 22.90 -1.97
N PHE A 235 -17.10 22.63 -1.13
CA PHE A 235 -16.31 21.40 -1.13
C PHE A 235 -15.65 21.16 0.23
N ALA A 236 -15.26 19.91 0.51
CA ALA A 236 -14.47 19.55 1.68
C ALA A 236 -12.97 19.60 1.33
N SER A 237 -12.13 20.17 2.20
CA SER A 237 -10.68 20.22 1.98
C SER A 237 -9.87 20.17 3.27
N GLU A 238 -8.68 19.57 3.19
CA GLU A 238 -7.65 19.58 4.23
C GLU A 238 -6.85 20.91 4.28
N ARG A 239 -7.12 21.83 3.34
CA ARG A 239 -6.41 23.10 3.16
C ARG A 239 -6.46 23.96 4.42
N GLY A 240 -5.35 24.62 4.73
CA GLY A 240 -5.16 25.41 5.96
C GLY A 240 -4.58 24.62 7.13
N GLY A 241 -4.56 23.28 7.07
CA GLY A 241 -3.91 22.43 8.08
C GLY A 241 -2.39 22.31 7.93
N ASP A 242 -1.77 21.65 8.90
CA ASP A 242 -0.31 21.52 9.04
C ASP A 242 0.16 20.09 8.63
N PRO A 243 1.18 19.96 7.75
CA PRO A 243 1.62 18.68 7.23
C PRO A 243 2.37 17.79 8.26
N VAL A 244 2.66 18.31 9.44
CA VAL A 244 3.33 17.60 10.55
C VAL A 244 2.31 17.25 11.64
N GLN A 245 1.51 18.21 12.09
CA GLN A 245 0.58 18.07 13.23
C GLN A 245 -0.80 17.52 12.85
N GLY A 246 -1.32 17.83 11.65
CA GLY A 246 -2.66 17.41 11.21
C GLY A 246 -3.32 18.41 10.27
N SER A 247 -4.11 17.88 9.33
CA SER A 247 -4.81 18.58 8.25
C SER A 247 -6.26 18.09 8.12
N PRO A 248 -7.11 18.29 9.15
CA PRO A 248 -8.48 17.75 9.18
C PRO A 248 -9.38 18.40 8.12
N TYR A 249 -10.37 17.67 7.60
CA TYR A 249 -11.30 18.22 6.62
C TYR A 249 -12.18 19.35 7.20
N ARG A 250 -12.29 20.45 6.46
CA ARG A 250 -13.19 21.59 6.69
C ARG A 250 -13.96 21.91 5.42
N VAL A 251 -15.10 22.60 5.54
CA VAL A 251 -15.86 23.08 4.38
C VAL A 251 -15.25 24.38 3.88
N TRP A 252 -15.06 24.45 2.56
CA TRP A 252 -14.58 25.61 1.82
C TRP A 252 -15.55 25.95 0.69
N VAL A 253 -15.55 27.21 0.25
CA VAL A 253 -16.24 27.69 -0.95
C VAL A 253 -15.24 28.30 -1.92
N LEU A 254 -15.37 27.92 -3.19
CA LEU A 254 -14.69 28.49 -4.33
C LEU A 254 -15.64 29.41 -5.11
N ASP A 255 -15.27 30.67 -5.32
CA ASP A 255 -15.86 31.52 -6.34
C ASP A 255 -15.27 31.15 -7.72
N VAL A 256 -16.11 30.71 -8.65
CA VAL A 256 -15.65 30.07 -9.90
C VAL A 256 -15.04 31.07 -10.88
N ARG A 257 -15.48 32.33 -10.85
CA ARG A 257 -15.01 33.39 -11.76
C ARG A 257 -13.70 34.01 -11.28
N SER A 258 -13.67 34.46 -10.03
CA SER A 258 -12.51 35.14 -9.42
C SER A 258 -11.44 34.18 -8.91
N ARG A 259 -11.77 32.88 -8.78
CA ARG A 259 -10.90 31.83 -8.23
C ARG A 259 -10.62 31.99 -6.72
N ARG A 260 -11.32 32.90 -6.03
CA ARG A 260 -11.18 33.14 -4.59
C ARG A 260 -11.69 31.94 -3.78
N LEU A 261 -10.91 31.54 -2.78
CA LEU A 261 -11.26 30.52 -1.79
C LEU A 261 -11.62 31.16 -0.45
N THR A 262 -12.69 30.69 0.18
CA THR A 262 -13.15 31.07 1.52
C THR A 262 -13.35 29.81 2.35
N GLN A 263 -12.76 29.73 3.55
CA GLN A 263 -13.05 28.67 4.52
C GLN A 263 -14.36 28.99 5.23
N LEU A 264 -15.29 28.03 5.33
CA LEU A 264 -16.57 28.22 6.02
C LEU A 264 -16.58 27.64 7.44
N THR A 265 -15.90 26.53 7.71
CA THR A 265 -15.96 25.86 9.03
C THR A 265 -14.62 25.77 9.73
N GLY A 266 -14.66 25.75 11.07
CA GLY A 266 -13.47 25.70 11.93
C GLY A 266 -12.72 27.03 12.00
N LEU A 267 -13.45 28.14 11.90
CA LEU A 267 -12.93 29.49 12.07
C LEU A 267 -12.80 29.86 13.57
N PRO A 268 -11.83 30.70 13.98
CA PRO A 268 -11.73 31.14 15.38
C PRO A 268 -13.00 31.86 15.85
N GLY A 269 -13.56 31.44 16.99
CA GLY A 269 -14.77 32.02 17.56
C GLY A 269 -16.09 31.58 16.91
N GLN A 270 -16.07 30.60 16.00
CA GLN A 270 -17.28 30.03 15.41
C GLN A 270 -17.84 28.93 16.32
N ASP A 271 -18.87 29.25 17.13
CA ASP A 271 -19.56 28.27 17.98
C ASP A 271 -20.27 27.16 17.19
N GLY A 272 -20.48 26.00 17.81
CA GLY A 272 -21.27 24.90 17.21
C GLY A 272 -21.00 23.50 17.79
N PRO A 273 -21.68 22.47 17.27
CA PRO A 273 -21.65 21.10 17.82
C PRO A 273 -20.29 20.43 17.68
N HIS A 274 -19.91 19.64 18.69
CA HIS A 274 -18.73 18.77 18.72
C HIS A 274 -17.36 19.48 18.58
N GLN A 275 -17.34 20.80 18.80
CA GLN A 275 -16.11 21.61 18.82
C GLN A 275 -15.35 21.54 20.17
N ASP A 276 -15.84 20.71 21.10
CA ASP A 276 -15.23 20.35 22.39
C ASP A 276 -14.13 19.28 22.27
N GLY A 277 -13.90 18.72 21.08
CA GLY A 277 -12.91 17.67 20.85
C GLY A 277 -12.17 17.81 19.51
N ALA A 278 -11.97 16.70 18.80
CA ALA A 278 -11.54 16.71 17.41
C ALA A 278 -12.70 16.29 16.50
N TRP A 279 -12.88 16.98 15.37
CA TRP A 279 -13.96 16.75 14.43
C TRP A 279 -13.54 17.08 13.00
N GLU A 280 -14.28 16.55 12.02
CA GLU A 280 -14.10 16.81 10.59
C GLU A 280 -15.42 17.05 9.88
N ASP A 281 -15.43 17.97 8.91
CA ASP A 281 -16.62 18.40 8.16
C ASP A 281 -16.47 18.02 6.68
N PHE A 282 -17.44 17.29 6.12
CA PHE A 282 -17.36 16.73 4.76
C PHE A 282 -18.73 16.56 4.09
N ASP A 283 -18.74 16.13 2.82
CA ASP A 283 -19.93 15.98 1.97
C ASP A 283 -20.89 17.20 2.00
N PRO A 284 -20.43 18.40 1.56
CA PRO A 284 -21.24 19.60 1.63
C PRO A 284 -22.34 19.66 0.57
N VAL A 285 -23.45 20.32 0.88
CA VAL A 285 -24.56 20.66 -0.02
C VAL A 285 -25.14 22.04 0.33
N TRP A 286 -25.66 22.78 -0.64
CA TRP A 286 -26.25 24.10 -0.40
C TRP A 286 -27.74 24.00 -0.02
N SER A 287 -28.21 24.96 0.78
CA SER A 287 -29.65 25.21 0.92
C SER A 287 -30.25 25.76 -0.39
N PRO A 288 -31.54 25.52 -0.69
CA PRO A 288 -32.17 25.98 -1.93
C PRO A 288 -32.15 27.49 -2.16
N ASP A 289 -32.09 28.28 -1.08
CA ASP A 289 -31.97 29.74 -1.09
C ASP A 289 -30.52 30.25 -1.23
N GLY A 290 -29.52 29.37 -1.14
CA GLY A 290 -28.10 29.70 -1.17
C GLY A 290 -27.56 30.40 0.08
N ALA A 291 -28.35 30.50 1.16
CA ALA A 291 -27.98 31.19 2.39
C ALA A 291 -27.08 30.35 3.33
N ARG A 292 -27.15 29.02 3.25
CA ARG A 292 -26.40 28.09 4.11
C ARG A 292 -25.76 26.96 3.31
N VAL A 293 -24.71 26.37 3.89
CA VAL A 293 -24.10 25.12 3.42
C VAL A 293 -24.24 24.08 4.53
N PHE A 294 -24.91 22.98 4.21
CA PHE A 294 -25.07 21.78 5.02
C PHE A 294 -23.91 20.82 4.76
N PHE A 295 -23.54 19.98 5.72
CA PHE A 295 -22.44 19.02 5.64
C PHE A 295 -22.57 17.94 6.73
N VAL A 296 -21.89 16.81 6.55
CA VAL A 296 -21.71 15.81 7.61
C VAL A 296 -20.59 16.26 8.53
N ARG A 297 -20.82 16.22 9.85
CA ARG A 297 -19.81 16.43 10.89
C ARG A 297 -19.53 15.11 11.59
N GLY A 298 -18.30 14.62 11.46
CA GLY A 298 -17.78 13.47 12.20
C GLY A 298 -17.06 13.91 13.47
N ARG A 299 -17.45 13.39 14.64
CA ARG A 299 -16.70 13.55 15.90
C ARG A 299 -15.67 12.42 16.01
N LEU A 300 -14.44 12.72 16.42
CA LEU A 300 -13.44 11.69 16.71
C LEU A 300 -13.77 10.98 18.04
N VAL A 301 -14.05 9.68 17.97
CA VAL A 301 -14.33 8.80 19.11
C VAL A 301 -13.47 7.56 18.99
N ASN A 302 -12.66 7.25 20.01
CA ASN A 302 -11.77 6.07 20.04
C ASN A 302 -10.88 5.88 18.79
N ALA A 303 -10.43 6.99 18.19
CA ALA A 303 -9.63 7.06 16.95
C ALA A 303 -10.36 6.72 15.61
N ALA A 304 -11.69 6.60 15.63
CA ALA A 304 -12.54 6.58 14.44
C ALA A 304 -13.47 7.81 14.40
N LEU A 305 -14.02 8.16 13.23
CA LEU A 305 -15.06 9.18 13.13
C LEU A 305 -16.44 8.57 13.39
N ASP A 306 -17.20 9.19 14.30
CA ASP A 306 -18.62 8.96 14.50
C ASP A 306 -19.37 10.09 13.76
N ALA A 307 -19.80 9.79 12.54
CA ALA A 307 -20.40 10.73 11.59
C ALA A 307 -21.93 10.66 11.63
N ARG A 308 -22.51 10.93 12.81
CA ARG A 308 -23.97 10.89 13.04
C ARG A 308 -24.68 12.23 12.92
N THR A 309 -23.94 13.31 12.66
CA THR A 309 -24.48 14.68 12.62
C THR A 309 -24.46 15.23 11.20
N ILE A 310 -25.60 15.74 10.74
CA ILE A 310 -25.68 16.70 9.64
C ILE A 310 -25.81 18.08 10.28
N ALA A 311 -24.87 18.96 9.96
CA ALA A 311 -24.79 20.32 10.46
C ALA A 311 -24.80 21.31 9.29
N SER A 312 -25.00 22.60 9.58
CA SER A 312 -24.90 23.65 8.56
C SER A 312 -24.27 24.93 9.10
N VAL A 313 -23.79 25.77 8.18
CA VAL A 313 -23.18 27.07 8.44
C VAL A 313 -23.69 28.11 7.43
N PRO A 314 -23.78 29.41 7.76
CA PRO A 314 -24.01 30.46 6.77
C PRO A 314 -23.00 30.41 5.63
N ALA A 315 -23.45 30.68 4.40
CA ALA A 315 -22.66 30.53 3.18
C ALA A 315 -21.50 31.55 3.00
N ASP A 316 -21.34 32.47 3.94
CA ASP A 316 -20.21 33.39 4.07
C ASP A 316 -19.23 33.03 5.21
N GLY A 317 -19.59 32.03 6.04
CA GLY A 317 -18.82 31.57 7.20
C GLY A 317 -18.96 32.42 8.47
N THR A 318 -19.76 33.49 8.46
CA THR A 318 -19.75 34.52 9.51
C THR A 318 -20.48 34.14 10.80
N GLY A 319 -21.40 33.16 10.73
CA GLY A 319 -22.22 32.73 11.87
C GLY A 319 -21.86 31.34 12.42
N PRO A 320 -22.58 30.89 13.48
CA PRO A 320 -22.33 29.62 14.14
C PRO A 320 -22.72 28.42 13.27
N VAL A 321 -22.14 27.27 13.59
CA VAL A 321 -22.53 25.97 13.03
C VAL A 321 -23.73 25.42 13.82
N THR A 322 -24.79 25.06 13.10
CA THR A 322 -26.06 24.57 13.65
C THR A 322 -26.19 23.06 13.42
N VAL A 323 -26.77 22.31 14.37
CA VAL A 323 -27.20 20.92 14.12
C VAL A 323 -28.52 20.96 13.38
N GLU A 324 -28.60 20.30 12.22
CA GLU A 324 -29.82 20.19 11.41
C GLU A 324 -30.46 18.80 11.60
N HIS A 325 -29.62 17.77 11.70
CA HIS A 325 -30.04 16.42 12.05
C HIS A 325 -28.95 15.70 12.86
N ALA A 326 -29.37 14.85 13.80
CA ALA A 326 -28.48 13.93 14.51
C ALA A 326 -29.17 12.56 14.57
N ASP A 327 -28.55 11.54 13.97
CA ASP A 327 -29.11 10.20 13.89
C ASP A 327 -28.72 9.38 15.13
N THR A 328 -29.73 8.88 15.86
CA THR A 328 -29.55 8.09 17.08
C THR A 328 -29.28 6.60 16.81
N ASN A 329 -29.45 6.14 15.56
CA ASN A 329 -29.21 4.76 15.18
C ASN A 329 -27.70 4.43 15.18
N ALA A 330 -27.37 3.14 15.24
CA ALA A 330 -26.02 2.68 14.95
C ALA A 330 -25.76 2.76 13.44
N GLY A 331 -24.85 3.61 13.00
CA GLY A 331 -24.47 3.77 11.60
C GLY A 331 -23.66 5.04 11.35
N GLN A 332 -23.18 5.21 10.13
CA GLN A 332 -22.45 6.38 9.65
C GLN A 332 -23.29 7.12 8.60
N LEU A 333 -23.38 8.44 8.68
CA LEU A 333 -24.09 9.26 7.68
C LEU A 333 -23.15 9.70 6.56
N MET A 334 -23.68 9.79 5.35
CA MET A 334 -22.98 10.31 4.19
C MET A 334 -23.94 11.04 3.23
N THR A 335 -23.37 11.92 2.41
CA THR A 335 -24.04 12.53 1.25
C THR A 335 -25.43 13.12 1.52
N PRO A 336 -25.55 14.20 2.31
CA PRO A 336 -26.79 14.96 2.42
C PRO A 336 -27.20 15.57 1.07
N ALA A 337 -28.50 15.64 0.81
CA ALA A 337 -29.10 16.23 -0.36
C ALA A 337 -30.44 16.89 -0.01
N LEU A 338 -30.54 18.20 -0.23
CA LEU A 338 -31.76 18.98 0.04
C LEU A 338 -32.67 19.03 -1.19
N ALA A 339 -33.97 18.84 -0.98
CA ALA A 339 -35.01 19.05 -1.97
C ALA A 339 -35.24 20.56 -2.22
N PRO A 340 -35.87 20.95 -3.34
CA PRO A 340 -36.24 22.35 -3.60
C PRO A 340 -37.14 22.97 -2.52
N ASP A 341 -37.87 22.16 -1.75
CA ASP A 341 -38.71 22.59 -0.63
C ASP A 341 -38.06 22.38 0.76
N GLY A 342 -36.77 22.05 0.81
CA GLY A 342 -35.97 21.97 2.04
C GLY A 342 -35.90 20.60 2.71
N ARG A 343 -36.62 19.59 2.21
CA ARG A 343 -36.56 18.21 2.74
C ARG A 343 -35.15 17.62 2.62
N LEU A 344 -34.68 16.94 3.67
CA LEU A 344 -33.31 16.43 3.79
C LEU A 344 -33.25 14.92 3.53
N ALA A 345 -32.67 14.54 2.40
CA ALA A 345 -32.29 13.16 2.12
C ALA A 345 -30.82 12.92 2.51
N TYR A 346 -30.49 11.72 2.99
CA TYR A 346 -29.12 11.25 3.20
C TYR A 346 -29.03 9.72 3.13
N LEU A 347 -27.81 9.18 3.08
CA LEU A 347 -27.58 7.73 3.22
C LEU A 347 -26.98 7.43 4.59
N ARG A 348 -27.41 6.32 5.19
CA ARG A 348 -26.83 5.74 6.41
C ARG A 348 -26.29 4.34 6.11
N THR A 349 -25.04 4.07 6.46
CA THR A 349 -24.43 2.73 6.35
C THR A 349 -24.19 2.08 7.71
N THR A 350 -24.19 0.74 7.74
CA THR A 350 -23.80 -0.07 8.91
C THR A 350 -22.61 -0.98 8.59
N PRO A 351 -21.74 -1.28 9.57
CA PRO A 351 -20.58 -2.15 9.40
C PRO A 351 -20.96 -3.62 9.16
N ALA A 352 -19.98 -4.41 8.70
CA ALA A 352 -20.10 -5.86 8.61
C ALA A 352 -20.14 -6.51 10.02
N PRO A 353 -20.76 -7.70 10.20
CA PRO A 353 -21.38 -8.56 9.18
C PRO A 353 -22.82 -8.15 8.81
N THR A 354 -23.49 -7.32 9.61
CA THR A 354 -24.85 -6.82 9.35
C THR A 354 -24.81 -5.53 8.53
N ALA A 355 -24.07 -5.56 7.41
CA ALA A 355 -23.80 -4.39 6.60
C ALA A 355 -25.04 -3.97 5.79
N SER A 356 -25.27 -2.66 5.70
CA SER A 356 -26.42 -2.07 5.00
C SER A 356 -26.07 -0.69 4.46
N CYS A 357 -26.86 -0.25 3.47
CA CYS A 357 -26.96 1.15 3.09
C CYS A 357 -28.45 1.49 2.96
N THR A 358 -28.89 2.50 3.71
CA THR A 358 -30.31 2.87 3.86
C THR A 358 -30.48 4.31 3.43
N LEU A 359 -31.43 4.57 2.51
CA LEU A 359 -31.91 5.92 2.24
C LEU A 359 -32.74 6.40 3.44
N VAL A 360 -32.50 7.63 3.89
CA VAL A 360 -33.29 8.29 4.93
C VAL A 360 -33.73 9.65 4.39
N VAL A 361 -34.99 10.03 4.65
CA VAL A 361 -35.57 11.33 4.27
C VAL A 361 -36.26 11.92 5.49
N ASP A 362 -35.90 13.15 5.86
CA ASP A 362 -36.40 13.87 7.04
C ASP A 362 -36.30 13.04 8.35
N GLY A 363 -35.25 12.22 8.45
CA GLY A 363 -35.00 11.30 9.57
C GLY A 363 -35.75 9.96 9.50
N ALA A 364 -36.69 9.77 8.57
CA ALA A 364 -37.43 8.53 8.37
C ALA A 364 -36.74 7.60 7.35
N PRO A 365 -36.43 6.33 7.70
CA PRO A 365 -35.88 5.37 6.75
C PRO A 365 -36.84 5.05 5.59
N VAL A 366 -36.34 5.07 4.37
CA VAL A 366 -37.10 4.81 3.14
C VAL A 366 -36.78 3.40 2.64
N LYS A 367 -37.81 2.54 2.56
CA LYS A 367 -37.72 1.15 2.10
C LYS A 367 -37.51 1.09 0.58
N VAL A 368 -36.25 1.08 0.13
CA VAL A 368 -35.88 0.86 -1.27
C VAL A 368 -35.71 -0.63 -1.52
N GLY A 369 -36.29 -1.14 -2.62
CA GLY A 369 -36.19 -2.55 -3.00
C GLY A 369 -34.94 -2.82 -3.85
N GLY A 370 -33.93 -3.43 -3.24
CA GLY A 370 -32.62 -3.72 -3.86
C GLY A 370 -31.48 -3.29 -2.94
N ASP A 371 -30.25 -3.42 -3.41
CA ASP A 371 -29.05 -2.95 -2.74
C ASP A 371 -28.78 -1.48 -3.10
N VAL A 372 -29.02 -0.55 -2.17
CA VAL A 372 -28.73 0.89 -2.35
C VAL A 372 -27.23 1.11 -2.26
N LEU A 373 -26.64 1.81 -3.21
CA LEU A 373 -25.20 2.01 -3.25
C LEU A 373 -24.79 3.30 -2.49
N PRO A 374 -23.62 3.33 -1.81
CA PRO A 374 -23.14 4.45 -0.99
C PRO A 374 -22.63 5.65 -1.83
N VAL A 375 -23.49 6.19 -2.68
CA VAL A 375 -23.22 7.31 -3.61
C VAL A 375 -24.25 8.43 -3.42
N PRO A 376 -23.93 9.70 -3.75
CA PRO A 376 -24.82 10.81 -3.41
C PRO A 376 -26.24 10.68 -4.01
N PRO A 377 -27.31 10.62 -3.20
CA PRO A 377 -28.67 10.72 -3.70
C PRO A 377 -28.90 12.13 -4.25
N ARG A 378 -29.65 12.27 -5.35
CA ARG A 378 -29.89 13.56 -6.00
C ARG A 378 -31.38 13.80 -6.24
N TRP A 379 -31.94 14.87 -5.68
CA TRP A 379 -33.28 15.32 -6.05
C TRP A 379 -33.28 15.78 -7.51
N VAL A 380 -34.18 15.23 -8.32
CA VAL A 380 -34.37 15.59 -9.75
C VAL A 380 -35.68 16.33 -10.00
N SER A 381 -36.62 16.22 -9.07
CA SER A 381 -37.84 17.02 -8.98
C SER A 381 -38.13 17.29 -7.50
N ARG A 382 -39.31 17.83 -7.17
CA ARG A 382 -39.72 18.00 -5.77
C ARG A 382 -39.81 16.67 -5.01
N ASP A 383 -40.23 15.61 -5.70
CA ASP A 383 -40.70 14.36 -5.08
C ASP A 383 -39.92 13.11 -5.55
N GLU A 384 -38.88 13.29 -6.38
CA GLU A 384 -38.11 12.21 -6.99
C GLU A 384 -36.61 12.34 -6.70
N LEU A 385 -36.03 11.25 -6.19
CA LEU A 385 -34.60 11.04 -5.99
C LEU A 385 -34.05 10.11 -7.08
N LEU A 386 -32.98 10.54 -7.73
CA LEU A 386 -32.05 9.67 -8.43
C LEU A 386 -31.17 8.95 -7.40
N LEU A 387 -31.14 7.62 -7.49
CA LEU A 387 -30.31 6.70 -6.71
C LEU A 387 -29.56 5.75 -7.66
N THR A 388 -28.51 5.10 -7.15
CA THR A 388 -27.96 3.87 -7.76
C THR A 388 -28.34 2.68 -6.88
N VAL A 389 -29.03 1.69 -7.45
CA VAL A 389 -29.62 0.54 -6.75
C VAL A 389 -29.49 -0.70 -7.61
N ASP A 390 -29.03 -1.83 -7.05
CA ASP A 390 -28.71 -3.06 -7.80
C ASP A 390 -27.72 -2.82 -8.98
N GLY A 391 -26.83 -1.83 -8.84
CA GLY A 391 -25.93 -1.40 -9.91
C GLY A 391 -26.60 -0.65 -11.08
N GLN A 392 -27.88 -0.27 -10.94
CA GLN A 392 -28.65 0.48 -11.95
C GLN A 392 -29.01 1.89 -11.45
N PHE A 393 -29.12 2.85 -12.37
CA PHE A 393 -29.61 4.19 -12.05
C PHE A 393 -31.15 4.19 -12.02
N GLN A 394 -31.74 4.63 -10.90
CA GLN A 394 -33.19 4.58 -10.68
C GLN A 394 -33.73 5.91 -10.16
N LEU A 395 -34.87 6.37 -10.68
CA LEU A 395 -35.66 7.46 -10.08
C LEU A 395 -36.72 6.88 -9.15
N VAL A 396 -36.67 7.27 -7.88
CA VAL A 396 -37.50 6.74 -6.79
C VAL A 396 -38.31 7.87 -6.14
N ARG A 397 -39.58 7.61 -5.81
CA ARG A 397 -40.44 8.51 -5.04
C ARG A 397 -40.56 8.03 -3.58
N PRO A 398 -39.91 8.70 -2.59
CA PRO A 398 -39.84 8.21 -1.21
C PRO A 398 -41.21 7.88 -0.59
N GLU A 399 -42.18 8.77 -0.77
CA GLU A 399 -43.55 8.65 -0.25
C GLU A 399 -44.35 7.46 -0.80
N ARG A 400 -43.90 6.85 -1.91
CA ARG A 400 -44.53 5.65 -2.49
C ARG A 400 -43.75 4.37 -2.18
N ALA A 401 -42.45 4.49 -1.98
CA ALA A 401 -41.57 3.36 -1.64
C ALA A 401 -41.90 2.74 -0.27
N SER A 402 -42.42 3.54 0.67
CA SER A 402 -42.84 3.12 2.01
C SER A 402 -44.16 2.33 2.07
N VAL A 403 -44.96 2.28 0.99
CA VAL A 403 -46.41 1.93 1.07
C VAL A 403 -46.74 0.53 0.53
N ARG A 404 -45.74 -0.31 0.19
CA ARG A 404 -45.96 -1.68 -0.31
C ARG A 404 -45.32 -2.75 0.59
N GLU A 405 -46.15 -3.62 1.16
CA GLU A 405 -45.70 -4.74 2.01
C GLU A 405 -46.00 -6.13 1.42
N ASP A 406 -47.15 -6.31 0.76
CA ASP A 406 -47.68 -7.67 0.48
C ASP A 406 -47.26 -8.27 -0.88
N ALA A 407 -46.11 -8.95 -0.93
CA ALA A 407 -45.86 -10.16 -1.75
C ALA A 407 -44.42 -10.67 -1.61
N ALA A 408 -44.23 -11.86 -1.01
CA ALA A 408 -42.95 -12.56 -0.95
C ALA A 408 -42.98 -13.86 -1.78
N GLY A 409 -41.91 -14.14 -2.54
CA GLY A 409 -41.68 -15.46 -3.15
C GLY A 409 -41.69 -15.57 -4.68
N ALA A 410 -40.90 -14.76 -5.41
CA ALA A 410 -40.56 -15.05 -6.81
C ALA A 410 -39.21 -14.43 -7.23
N PRO A 411 -38.32 -15.16 -7.96
CA PRO A 411 -37.08 -14.61 -8.52
C PRO A 411 -37.35 -13.87 -9.84
N GLY A 412 -37.70 -12.58 -9.74
CA GLY A 412 -37.89 -11.66 -10.87
C GLY A 412 -37.58 -10.22 -10.48
N GLY A 413 -37.33 -9.33 -11.45
CA GLY A 413 -36.71 -8.00 -11.25
C GLY A 413 -37.25 -7.15 -10.09
N SER A 414 -36.36 -6.37 -9.45
CA SER A 414 -36.66 -5.48 -8.33
C SER A 414 -37.50 -4.25 -8.75
N ALA A 415 -37.15 -3.62 -9.87
CA ALA A 415 -37.75 -2.37 -10.36
C ALA A 415 -39.29 -2.35 -10.45
N ALA A 416 -39.90 -3.45 -10.90
CA ALA A 416 -41.36 -3.55 -11.07
C ALA A 416 -42.15 -3.48 -9.74
N ARG A 417 -41.48 -3.74 -8.60
CA ARG A 417 -42.13 -3.80 -7.28
C ARG A 417 -42.20 -2.44 -6.59
N THR A 418 -41.18 -1.60 -6.74
CA THR A 418 -41.09 -0.24 -6.17
C THR A 418 -41.80 0.83 -6.99
N GLY A 419 -41.97 0.62 -8.30
CA GLY A 419 -42.50 1.64 -9.21
C GLY A 419 -41.47 2.72 -9.58
N ALA A 420 -40.18 2.37 -9.58
CA ALA A 420 -39.08 3.23 -9.96
C ALA A 420 -38.83 3.23 -11.49
N GLU A 421 -38.42 4.38 -12.04
CA GLU A 421 -37.96 4.50 -13.44
C GLU A 421 -36.48 4.11 -13.52
N VAL A 422 -36.13 3.06 -14.27
CA VAL A 422 -34.75 2.60 -14.44
C VAL A 422 -34.15 3.19 -15.72
N ILE A 423 -33.06 3.93 -15.58
CA ILE A 423 -32.29 4.50 -16.71
C ILE A 423 -31.19 3.48 -17.08
N ALA A 424 -31.56 2.49 -17.88
CA ALA A 424 -30.65 1.44 -18.35
C ALA A 424 -29.62 1.99 -19.35
N PHE A 425 -28.38 1.51 -19.31
CA PHE A 425 -27.30 2.01 -20.19
C PHE A 425 -26.43 0.89 -20.76
N SER A 426 -25.68 1.21 -21.81
CA SER A 426 -24.58 0.40 -22.33
C SER A 426 -23.38 1.30 -22.64
N ALA A 427 -22.28 1.13 -21.92
CA ALA A 427 -21.06 1.92 -22.01
C ALA A 427 -19.92 1.07 -22.55
N THR A 428 -19.35 1.46 -23.70
CA THR A 428 -18.30 0.70 -24.39
C THR A 428 -16.93 1.35 -24.20
N LEU A 429 -16.04 0.70 -23.44
CA LEU A 429 -14.69 1.19 -23.13
C LEU A 429 -13.61 0.40 -23.88
N PRO A 430 -12.95 0.97 -24.90
CA PRO A 430 -11.78 0.35 -25.53
C PRO A 430 -10.55 0.49 -24.62
N VAL A 431 -9.98 -0.65 -24.19
CA VAL A 431 -8.76 -0.72 -23.37
C VAL A 431 -7.58 -1.25 -24.18
N ARG A 432 -6.38 -0.73 -23.91
CA ARG A 432 -5.13 -1.27 -24.48
C ARG A 432 -4.51 -2.21 -23.46
N ARG A 433 -4.38 -3.48 -23.82
CA ARG A 433 -3.84 -4.52 -22.94
C ARG A 433 -2.43 -4.94 -23.39
N PRO A 434 -1.48 -5.10 -22.44
CA PRO A 434 -0.08 -5.33 -22.76
C PRO A 434 0.14 -6.67 -23.46
N ARG A 435 1.19 -6.78 -24.27
CA ARG A 435 1.71 -8.05 -24.77
C ARG A 435 3.22 -8.04 -24.64
N TYR A 436 3.75 -8.97 -23.86
CA TYR A 436 5.15 -8.98 -23.48
C TYR A 436 5.64 -10.41 -23.23
N ARG A 437 6.96 -10.59 -23.19
CA ARG A 437 7.57 -11.87 -22.87
C ARG A 437 7.58 -12.07 -21.36
N VAL A 438 6.74 -12.98 -20.88
CA VAL A 438 6.73 -13.42 -19.48
C VAL A 438 8.12 -13.97 -19.07
N LYS A 439 8.58 -13.59 -17.87
CA LYS A 439 9.83 -14.00 -17.23
C LYS A 439 9.93 -15.51 -17.20
N ARG A 440 11.06 -16.07 -17.65
CA ARG A 440 11.35 -17.49 -17.44
C ARG A 440 12.04 -17.64 -16.10
N TYR A 441 11.35 -18.28 -15.15
CA TYR A 441 11.87 -18.50 -13.81
C TYR A 441 12.98 -19.55 -13.79
N ASP A 442 14.22 -19.12 -13.60
CA ASP A 442 15.36 -20.03 -13.37
C ASP A 442 15.43 -20.50 -11.90
N PHE A 443 14.44 -21.31 -11.51
CA PHE A 443 14.38 -21.91 -10.16
C PHE A 443 15.52 -22.92 -9.94
N ASP A 444 15.96 -23.62 -10.99
CA ASP A 444 16.86 -24.79 -10.91
C ASP A 444 18.33 -24.54 -11.23
N GLY A 445 18.66 -23.40 -11.85
CA GLY A 445 19.98 -23.09 -12.40
C GLY A 445 21.15 -23.49 -11.50
N ALA A 446 21.77 -24.61 -11.85
CA ALA A 446 22.84 -25.23 -11.09
C ALA A 446 24.14 -24.44 -11.26
N GLY A 447 24.59 -23.79 -10.19
CA GLY A 447 25.81 -23.01 -10.20
C GLY A 447 26.07 -22.30 -8.88
N VAL A 448 27.11 -21.48 -8.88
CA VAL A 448 27.40 -20.51 -7.82
C VAL A 448 26.77 -19.19 -8.24
N ARG A 449 25.90 -18.63 -7.40
CA ARG A 449 25.19 -17.36 -7.63
C ARG A 449 25.73 -16.31 -6.64
N PRO A 450 26.02 -15.07 -7.08
CA PRO A 450 26.45 -14.00 -6.18
C PRO A 450 25.29 -13.59 -5.26
N VAL A 451 25.58 -13.35 -3.99
CA VAL A 451 24.60 -12.80 -3.03
C VAL A 451 24.37 -11.32 -3.32
N ARG A 452 23.10 -10.95 -3.51
CA ARG A 452 22.64 -9.56 -3.65
C ARG A 452 21.80 -9.10 -2.45
N GLY A 453 21.26 -10.03 -1.66
CA GLY A 453 20.49 -9.83 -0.44
C GLY A 453 21.33 -9.40 0.77
N VAL A 454 22.24 -8.43 0.57
CA VAL A 454 22.96 -7.75 1.67
C VAL A 454 21.98 -6.84 2.39
N HIS A 455 21.79 -7.06 3.68
CA HIS A 455 20.72 -6.45 4.46
C HIS A 455 21.24 -5.65 5.66
N LEU A 456 20.61 -4.48 5.89
CA LEU A 456 20.86 -3.55 7.02
C LEU A 456 22.36 -3.42 7.40
N PRO A 457 23.23 -2.95 6.49
CA PRO A 457 24.68 -2.90 6.71
C PRO A 457 25.11 -1.72 7.59
N ALA A 458 25.97 -1.98 8.57
CA ALA A 458 26.54 -0.96 9.46
C ALA A 458 28.04 -0.77 9.20
N LEU A 459 28.47 0.48 9.00
CA LEU A 459 29.89 0.86 8.91
C LEU A 459 30.51 0.87 10.32
N SER A 460 31.75 0.39 10.46
CA SER A 460 32.44 0.40 11.74
C SER A 460 32.87 1.81 12.15
N PRO A 461 33.03 2.11 13.47
CA PRO A 461 33.42 3.45 13.94
C PRO A 461 34.75 3.95 13.36
N ASP A 462 35.72 3.05 13.13
CA ASP A 462 37.02 3.35 12.49
C ASP A 462 36.93 3.52 10.96
N GLY A 463 35.75 3.32 10.36
CA GLY A 463 35.48 3.37 8.92
C GLY A 463 36.10 2.22 8.11
N ARG A 464 36.73 1.22 8.73
CA ARG A 464 37.54 0.19 8.05
C ARG A 464 36.78 -1.06 7.65
N ARG A 465 35.66 -1.37 8.30
CA ARG A 465 34.89 -2.62 8.17
C ARG A 465 33.40 -2.33 8.00
N VAL A 466 32.69 -3.25 7.38
CA VAL A 466 31.22 -3.25 7.30
C VAL A 466 30.69 -4.56 7.87
N ALA A 467 29.64 -4.49 8.69
CA ALA A 467 28.92 -5.65 9.20
C ALA A 467 27.50 -5.67 8.61
N PHE A 468 26.98 -6.83 8.24
CA PHE A 468 25.68 -6.96 7.55
C PHE A 468 25.06 -8.34 7.74
N ALA A 469 23.76 -8.47 7.47
CA ALA A 469 23.08 -9.76 7.39
C ALA A 469 22.96 -10.23 5.92
N ALA A 470 23.21 -11.52 5.68
CA ALA A 470 23.01 -12.18 4.38
C ALA A 470 22.98 -13.71 4.57
N LEU A 471 22.19 -14.44 3.76
CA LEU A 471 22.02 -15.90 3.85
C LEU A 471 21.70 -16.40 5.28
N ASP A 472 20.80 -15.68 5.95
CA ASP A 472 20.52 -15.76 7.40
C ASP A 472 21.76 -16.03 8.29
N SER A 473 22.71 -15.11 8.18
CA SER A 473 23.97 -15.12 8.94
C SER A 473 24.51 -13.69 9.02
N LEU A 474 25.29 -13.39 10.07
CA LEU A 474 26.01 -12.12 10.18
C LEU A 474 27.41 -12.25 9.61
N TRP A 475 27.81 -11.23 8.85
CA TRP A 475 29.08 -11.17 8.14
C TRP A 475 29.80 -9.86 8.43
N VAL A 476 31.14 -9.87 8.36
CA VAL A 476 32.00 -8.68 8.46
C VAL A 476 33.00 -8.69 7.29
N ALA A 477 33.14 -7.57 6.59
CA ALA A 477 34.06 -7.39 5.47
C ALA A 477 34.91 -6.11 5.61
N ASP A 478 36.11 -6.10 5.01
CA ASP A 478 37.00 -4.93 4.96
C ASP A 478 36.60 -3.97 3.81
N ILE A 479 36.51 -2.66 4.04
CA ILE A 479 36.03 -1.69 3.03
C ILE A 479 36.99 -1.46 1.84
N GLY A 480 38.21 -1.99 1.92
CA GLY A 480 39.15 -2.03 0.80
C GLY A 480 38.79 -3.08 -0.25
N GLY A 481 38.04 -4.12 0.13
CA GLY A 481 37.89 -5.33 -0.67
C GLY A 481 39.17 -6.19 -0.67
N GLY A 482 39.16 -7.27 -1.44
CA GLY A 482 40.32 -8.17 -1.61
C GLY A 482 40.43 -9.30 -0.58
N ARG A 483 39.52 -9.38 0.40
CA ARG A 483 39.34 -10.53 1.30
C ARG A 483 37.88 -10.99 1.30
N PRO A 484 37.59 -12.30 1.38
CA PRO A 484 36.23 -12.80 1.59
C PRO A 484 35.65 -12.28 2.92
N PRO A 485 34.33 -12.06 3.02
CA PRO A 485 33.69 -11.67 4.28
C PRO A 485 33.76 -12.80 5.31
N ARG A 486 34.07 -12.46 6.56
CA ARG A 486 34.04 -13.40 7.68
C ARG A 486 32.62 -13.52 8.23
N ARG A 487 32.01 -14.72 8.18
CA ARG A 487 30.80 -15.01 8.96
C ARG A 487 31.13 -15.00 10.46
N VAL A 488 30.35 -14.28 11.26
CA VAL A 488 30.57 -14.07 12.71
C VAL A 488 29.45 -14.63 13.58
N VAL A 489 28.23 -14.74 13.04
CA VAL A 489 27.11 -15.50 13.62
C VAL A 489 26.46 -16.30 12.48
N ARG A 490 25.99 -17.50 12.80
CA ARG A 490 25.17 -18.36 11.93
C ARG A 490 23.92 -18.75 12.70
N THR A 491 22.79 -18.77 12.01
CA THR A 491 21.49 -19.19 12.55
C THR A 491 21.12 -20.58 12.02
N ASP A 492 20.18 -21.25 12.70
CA ASP A 492 19.62 -22.54 12.28
C ASP A 492 18.45 -22.36 11.30
N PRO A 493 18.15 -23.34 10.42
CA PRO A 493 17.22 -23.13 9.31
C PRO A 493 15.77 -22.79 9.68
N THR A 494 15.37 -22.92 10.94
CA THR A 494 14.02 -22.60 11.46
C THR A 494 14.04 -21.37 12.37
N ARG A 495 15.04 -20.49 12.23
CA ARG A 495 15.22 -19.24 12.98
C ARG A 495 15.58 -18.11 12.02
N TYR A 496 15.68 -16.89 12.54
CA TYR A 496 15.98 -15.69 11.76
C TYR A 496 16.73 -14.66 12.60
N LEU A 497 17.64 -13.92 11.97
CA LEU A 497 18.31 -12.77 12.61
C LEU A 497 17.97 -11.43 11.95
N LEU A 498 17.99 -10.37 12.75
CA LEU A 498 18.04 -8.99 12.30
C LEU A 498 19.47 -8.46 12.38
N ALA A 499 19.83 -7.58 11.45
CA ALA A 499 21.23 -7.21 11.22
C ALA A 499 21.79 -6.26 12.30
N PRO A 500 23.11 -5.98 12.29
CA PRO A 500 23.79 -5.49 13.47
C PRO A 500 23.83 -3.96 13.59
N THR A 501 24.26 -3.52 14.76
CA THR A 501 24.99 -2.27 14.98
C THR A 501 26.35 -2.59 15.61
N TRP A 502 27.31 -1.65 15.56
CA TRP A 502 28.61 -1.79 16.21
C TRP A 502 28.58 -1.21 17.62
N THR A 503 29.39 -1.75 18.54
CA THR A 503 29.80 -0.98 19.72
C THR A 503 30.73 0.18 19.31
N ARG A 504 30.76 1.27 20.08
CA ARG A 504 31.50 2.51 19.74
C ARG A 504 33.01 2.32 19.56
N ASP A 505 33.58 1.28 20.18
CA ASP A 505 34.98 0.87 20.07
C ASP A 505 35.27 -0.07 18.87
N GLY A 506 34.23 -0.54 18.17
CA GLY A 506 34.34 -1.51 17.08
C GLY A 506 34.78 -2.93 17.49
N SER A 507 34.69 -3.27 18.79
CA SER A 507 35.08 -4.59 19.33
C SER A 507 33.98 -5.65 19.21
N ALA A 508 32.72 -5.25 19.23
CA ALA A 508 31.57 -6.13 19.24
C ALA A 508 30.46 -5.64 18.29
N LEU A 509 29.56 -6.56 17.96
CA LEU A 509 28.29 -6.26 17.30
C LEU A 509 27.14 -6.44 18.29
N VAL A 510 26.07 -5.66 18.13
CA VAL A 510 24.76 -5.89 18.76
C VAL A 510 23.74 -6.19 17.66
N TYR A 511 22.94 -7.23 17.82
CA TYR A 511 21.96 -7.70 16.85
C TYR A 511 20.76 -8.32 17.57
N ALA A 512 19.74 -8.80 16.84
CA ALA A 512 18.64 -9.56 17.42
C ALA A 512 18.39 -10.87 16.67
N ASP A 513 17.98 -11.92 17.37
CA ASP A 513 17.50 -13.18 16.77
C ASP A 513 16.35 -13.78 17.60
N ASP A 514 15.58 -14.68 17.00
CA ASP A 514 14.42 -15.35 17.58
C ASP A 514 14.75 -16.74 18.18
N ARG A 515 16.03 -17.07 18.40
CA ARG A 515 16.43 -18.47 18.69
C ARG A 515 15.78 -19.04 19.95
N ASP A 516 15.60 -18.19 20.96
CA ASP A 516 15.07 -18.52 22.30
C ASP A 516 13.52 -18.39 22.41
N GLY A 517 12.80 -18.06 21.33
CA GLY A 517 11.36 -17.77 21.40
C GLY A 517 11.00 -16.55 20.55
N LEU A 518 10.71 -15.42 21.19
CA LEU A 518 10.60 -14.12 20.51
C LEU A 518 11.99 -13.48 20.34
N PHE A 519 12.08 -12.43 19.52
CA PHE A 519 13.34 -11.71 19.31
C PHE A 519 14.00 -11.23 20.62
N ALA A 520 15.27 -11.60 20.79
CA ALA A 520 16.14 -11.16 21.86
C ALA A 520 17.37 -10.44 21.29
N VAL A 521 17.74 -9.30 21.89
CA VAL A 521 18.91 -8.51 21.52
C VAL A 521 20.15 -9.10 22.17
N ARG A 522 21.18 -9.42 21.38
CA ARG A 522 22.46 -9.99 21.83
C ARG A 522 23.63 -9.12 21.44
N ARG A 523 24.69 -9.12 22.26
CA ARG A 523 26.03 -8.61 21.92
C ARG A 523 26.96 -9.78 21.64
N ARG A 524 27.74 -9.70 20.56
CA ARG A 524 28.79 -10.66 20.15
C ARG A 524 30.15 -9.98 20.12
N ASP A 525 31.09 -10.40 20.96
CA ASP A 525 32.50 -9.97 20.88
C ASP A 525 33.16 -10.58 19.63
N LEU A 526 33.82 -9.75 18.82
CA LEU A 526 34.37 -10.18 17.51
C LEU A 526 35.73 -10.88 17.60
N ARG A 527 36.38 -10.88 18.77
CA ARG A 527 37.70 -11.46 19.07
C ARG A 527 37.57 -12.76 19.85
N SER A 528 36.84 -12.77 20.97
CA SER A 528 36.62 -13.98 21.79
C SER A 528 35.47 -14.83 21.28
N GLY A 529 34.49 -14.24 20.59
CA GLY A 529 33.25 -14.92 20.23
C GLY A 529 32.28 -15.12 21.40
N ALA A 530 32.50 -14.48 22.54
CA ALA A 530 31.54 -14.47 23.65
C ALA A 530 30.24 -13.77 23.26
N GLU A 531 29.11 -14.25 23.79
CA GLU A 531 27.78 -13.64 23.60
C GLU A 531 27.10 -13.33 24.93
N THR A 532 26.39 -12.21 24.97
CA THR A 532 25.58 -11.78 26.12
C THR A 532 24.24 -11.26 25.64
N VAL A 533 23.14 -11.73 26.22
CA VAL A 533 21.80 -11.15 26.00
C VAL A 533 21.74 -9.77 26.68
N LEU A 534 21.23 -8.77 25.96
CA LEU A 534 21.01 -7.41 26.46
C LEU A 534 19.54 -7.14 26.78
N ALA A 535 18.63 -7.71 25.99
CA ALA A 535 17.18 -7.67 26.21
C ALA A 535 16.51 -8.89 25.58
N SER A 536 15.35 -9.30 26.10
CA SER A 536 14.52 -10.40 25.60
C SER A 536 13.05 -9.95 25.48
N GLY A 537 12.13 -10.85 25.14
CA GLY A 537 10.69 -10.55 25.14
C GLY A 537 10.20 -9.78 23.91
N GLY A 538 10.79 -10.01 22.73
CA GLY A 538 10.40 -9.35 21.50
C GLY A 538 10.94 -7.92 21.45
N ARG A 539 12.26 -7.78 21.28
CA ARG A 539 12.96 -6.50 21.12
C ARG A 539 13.78 -6.50 19.84
N VAL A 540 13.53 -5.53 18.98
CA VAL A 540 14.06 -5.44 17.61
C VAL A 540 14.63 -4.07 17.29
N GLN A 541 15.27 -3.94 16.11
CA GLN A 541 15.95 -2.72 15.65
C GLN A 541 16.89 -2.08 16.71
N PRO A 542 17.83 -2.84 17.33
CA PRO A 542 18.59 -2.34 18.48
C PRO A 542 19.60 -1.22 18.13
N ALA A 543 19.71 -0.25 19.04
CA ALA A 543 20.68 0.84 19.00
C ALA A 543 21.23 1.16 20.41
N LEU A 544 22.54 1.00 20.63
CA LEU A 544 23.21 1.40 21.88
C LEU A 544 23.40 2.91 21.97
N SER A 545 23.32 3.45 23.18
CA SER A 545 23.68 4.84 23.49
C SER A 545 25.17 5.12 23.23
N PRO A 546 25.58 6.39 23.05
CA PRO A 546 26.98 6.74 22.80
C PRO A 546 27.97 6.32 23.89
N ASP A 547 27.50 6.17 25.14
CA ASP A 547 28.28 5.68 26.29
C ASP A 547 28.14 4.17 26.54
N GLY A 548 27.33 3.47 25.74
CA GLY A 548 27.10 2.03 25.81
C GLY A 548 26.27 1.53 27.00
N LYS A 549 25.72 2.41 27.84
CA LYS A 549 24.97 2.03 29.05
C LYS A 549 23.48 1.79 28.81
N ARG A 550 22.90 2.41 27.79
CA ARG A 550 21.48 2.29 27.46
C ARG A 550 21.29 1.64 26.09
N LEU A 551 20.24 0.84 25.97
CA LEU A 551 19.81 0.21 24.73
C LEU A 551 18.45 0.78 24.34
N ALA A 552 18.35 1.40 23.17
CA ALA A 552 17.07 1.68 22.52
C ALA A 552 16.70 0.51 21.59
N SER A 553 15.42 0.19 21.54
CA SER A 553 14.85 -0.85 20.68
C SER A 553 13.36 -0.60 20.45
N ILE A 554 12.79 -1.25 19.44
CA ILE A 554 11.35 -1.29 19.21
C ILE A 554 10.79 -2.62 19.77
N ASP A 555 9.61 -2.60 20.38
CA ASP A 555 8.91 -3.82 20.83
C ASP A 555 7.92 -4.36 19.79
N MET A 556 7.25 -5.48 20.09
CA MET A 556 6.29 -6.10 19.17
C MET A 556 5.00 -5.27 18.95
N SER A 557 4.73 -4.27 19.79
CA SER A 557 3.64 -3.29 19.61
C SER A 557 4.07 -2.06 18.82
N GLY A 558 5.34 -1.96 18.41
CA GLY A 558 5.91 -0.77 17.77
C GLY A 558 6.32 0.34 18.72
N ASN A 559 6.31 0.13 20.05
CA ASN A 559 6.74 1.15 20.99
C ASN A 559 8.26 1.37 20.93
N LEU A 560 8.70 2.62 21.08
CA LEU A 560 10.09 2.94 21.38
C LEU A 560 10.37 2.67 22.86
N VAL A 561 11.30 1.77 23.13
CA VAL A 561 11.66 1.29 24.47
C VAL A 561 13.15 1.53 24.72
N VAL A 562 13.48 2.03 25.92
CA VAL A 562 14.87 2.19 26.39
C VAL A 562 15.12 1.38 27.66
N ARG A 563 16.19 0.60 27.65
CA ARG A 563 16.66 -0.24 28.75
C ARG A 563 17.99 0.28 29.29
N ASP A 564 18.15 0.34 30.61
CA ASP A 564 19.45 0.50 31.26
C ASP A 564 20.12 -0.88 31.40
N LEU A 565 21.35 -1.01 30.91
CA LEU A 565 22.05 -2.29 30.84
C LEU A 565 22.77 -2.68 32.14
N ALA A 566 22.92 -1.75 33.09
CA ALA A 566 23.56 -2.00 34.39
C ALA A 566 22.51 -2.27 35.49
N ALA A 567 21.42 -1.51 35.51
CA ALA A 567 20.28 -1.74 36.40
C ALA A 567 19.33 -2.84 35.88
N GLY A 568 19.38 -3.16 34.57
CA GLY A 568 18.49 -4.12 33.92
C GLY A 568 17.03 -3.64 33.75
N THR A 569 16.73 -2.40 34.16
CA THR A 569 15.41 -1.78 34.12
C THR A 569 15.07 -1.25 32.73
N GLU A 570 13.78 -1.21 32.40
CA GLU A 570 13.30 -0.89 31.05
C GLU A 570 12.09 0.06 31.11
N ARG A 571 12.00 0.99 30.14
CA ARG A 571 10.93 1.99 30.06
C ARG A 571 10.48 2.22 28.62
N VAL A 572 9.17 2.14 28.39
CA VAL A 572 8.52 2.65 27.18
C VAL A 572 8.65 4.19 27.16
N LEU A 573 9.25 4.75 26.11
CA LEU A 573 9.35 6.20 25.92
C LEU A 573 8.18 6.75 25.10
N ALA A 574 7.73 6.01 24.08
CA ALA A 574 6.73 6.48 23.13
C ALA A 574 6.02 5.31 22.42
N ALA A 575 4.69 5.37 22.34
CA ALA A 575 3.90 4.56 21.42
C ALA A 575 4.01 5.08 19.97
N PRO A 576 3.85 4.24 18.94
CA PRO A 576 3.91 4.66 17.53
C PRO A 576 2.78 5.61 17.16
N LEU A 577 2.97 6.43 16.12
CA LEU A 577 1.97 7.40 15.67
C LEU A 577 0.99 6.81 14.64
N GLY A 578 -0.06 7.57 14.33
CA GLY A 578 -1.04 7.22 13.30
C GLY A 578 -1.87 5.96 13.58
N ALA A 579 -1.83 5.43 14.80
CA ALA A 579 -2.51 4.22 15.28
C ALA A 579 -2.20 2.92 14.50
N GLY A 580 -1.11 2.86 13.73
CA GLY A 580 -0.74 1.68 12.96
C GLY A 580 0.68 1.72 12.42
N GLY A 581 1.55 0.92 13.03
CA GLY A 581 2.76 0.40 12.42
C GLY A 581 4.06 0.53 13.18
N LEU A 582 5.04 -0.26 12.71
CA LEU A 582 6.40 -0.17 13.22
C LEU A 582 7.01 1.17 12.74
N PRO A 583 7.62 1.94 13.65
CA PRO A 583 8.48 3.05 13.25
C PRO A 583 9.80 2.50 12.66
N GLY A 584 10.52 3.37 11.97
CA GLY A 584 11.88 3.09 11.52
C GLY A 584 12.87 3.05 12.69
N ARG A 585 14.05 2.50 12.42
CA ARG A 585 15.10 2.26 13.42
C ARG A 585 15.48 3.50 14.25
N PRO A 586 15.61 3.37 15.60
CA PRO A 586 16.08 4.46 16.46
C PRO A 586 17.56 4.80 16.27
N SER A 587 17.88 6.09 16.29
CA SER A 587 19.23 6.67 16.19
C SER A 587 19.47 7.66 17.34
N TRP A 588 20.54 7.45 18.13
CA TRP A 588 20.87 8.32 19.26
C TRP A 588 21.58 9.61 18.83
N SER A 589 21.29 10.72 19.52
CA SER A 589 22.15 11.91 19.51
C SER A 589 23.52 11.60 20.12
N PRO A 590 24.61 12.32 19.77
CA PRO A 590 25.95 12.03 20.30
C PRO A 590 26.12 12.23 21.81
N ASP A 591 25.25 13.03 22.43
CA ASP A 591 25.19 13.23 23.89
C ASP A 591 24.29 12.20 24.60
N GLY A 592 23.58 11.35 23.85
CA GLY A 592 22.67 10.34 24.36
C GLY A 592 21.39 10.89 25.00
N ARG A 593 21.05 12.17 24.80
CA ARG A 593 19.85 12.80 25.39
C ARG A 593 18.61 12.70 24.51
N TRP A 594 18.77 12.41 23.23
CA TRP A 594 17.70 12.35 22.24
C TRP A 594 17.79 11.08 21.38
N LEU A 595 16.63 10.64 20.91
CA LEU A 595 16.45 9.54 19.97
C LEU A 595 15.66 10.04 18.77
N ALA A 596 16.26 9.99 17.58
CA ALA A 596 15.59 10.24 16.32
C ALA A 596 15.11 8.91 15.70
N LEU A 597 13.90 8.87 15.16
CA LEU A 597 13.36 7.73 14.42
C LEU A 597 12.36 8.19 13.36
N CYS A 598 12.06 7.33 12.38
CA CYS A 598 11.06 7.63 11.36
C CYS A 598 9.69 7.15 11.82
N ASP A 599 8.67 8.02 11.77
CA ASP A 599 7.32 7.71 12.23
C ASP A 599 6.27 8.33 11.29
N ARG A 600 5.02 7.85 11.32
CA ARG A 600 3.96 8.33 10.41
C ARG A 600 2.93 9.17 11.13
N ASN A 601 2.68 10.40 10.67
CA ASN A 601 1.46 11.09 11.11
C ASN A 601 0.21 10.51 10.42
N ARG A 602 -0.97 10.83 10.95
CA ARG A 602 -2.26 10.67 10.25
C ARG A 602 -2.78 12.08 10.02
N LEU A 603 -2.95 12.48 8.75
CA LEU A 603 -3.28 13.87 8.42
C LEU A 603 -4.73 14.22 8.77
N ASN A 604 -5.65 13.31 8.49
CA ASN A 604 -7.08 13.46 8.77
C ASN A 604 -7.63 12.08 9.21
N GLN A 605 -8.85 12.03 9.74
CA GLN A 605 -9.45 10.81 10.28
C GLN A 605 -10.34 10.06 9.27
N ARG A 606 -10.57 10.63 8.07
CA ARG A 606 -11.27 9.98 6.94
C ARG A 606 -10.35 9.07 6.10
N PHE A 607 -9.05 9.33 6.11
CA PHE A 607 -8.02 8.58 5.37
C PHE A 607 -6.79 8.36 6.28
N ARG A 608 -6.13 7.21 6.19
CA ARG A 608 -5.05 6.83 7.14
C ARG A 608 -3.65 7.28 6.71
N GLU A 609 -3.51 7.69 5.45
CA GLU A 609 -2.28 8.13 4.81
C GLU A 609 -1.73 9.44 5.40
N GLY A 610 -0.41 9.50 5.54
CA GLY A 610 0.31 10.68 6.03
C GLY A 610 1.72 10.77 5.44
N TYR A 611 2.55 11.61 6.05
CA TYR A 611 3.97 11.68 5.70
C TYR A 611 4.79 10.82 6.67
N ASN A 612 5.83 10.18 6.16
CA ASN A 612 6.88 9.60 6.99
C ASN A 612 7.82 10.72 7.45
N LEU A 613 7.86 11.00 8.75
CA LEU A 613 8.49 12.17 9.37
C LEU A 613 9.63 11.78 10.32
N ILE A 614 10.49 12.75 10.62
CA ILE A 614 11.48 12.65 11.71
C ILE A 614 10.74 12.89 13.02
N ARG A 615 10.66 11.87 13.87
CA ARG A 615 10.27 12.01 15.28
C ARG A 615 11.54 12.10 16.12
N VAL A 616 11.63 13.06 17.03
CA VAL A 616 12.74 13.19 17.99
C VAL A 616 12.17 13.12 19.40
N VAL A 617 12.62 12.13 20.17
CA VAL A 617 12.13 11.80 21.51
C VAL A 617 13.23 12.06 22.54
N ASN A 618 12.90 12.71 23.64
CA ASN A 618 13.83 12.89 24.75
C ASN A 618 14.02 11.56 25.50
N ALA A 619 15.26 11.11 25.64
CA ALA A 619 15.57 9.82 26.26
C ALA A 619 15.23 9.74 27.76
N ASP A 620 15.10 10.91 28.42
CA ASP A 620 14.92 11.04 29.86
C ASP A 620 13.47 11.39 30.23
N SER A 621 12.78 12.25 29.48
CA SER A 621 11.38 12.64 29.72
C SER A 621 10.32 11.95 28.83
N GLY A 622 10.71 11.30 27.73
CA GLY A 622 9.79 10.72 26.74
C GLY A 622 9.06 11.77 25.85
N GLN A 623 9.24 13.06 26.10
CA GLN A 623 8.65 14.12 25.28
C GLN A 623 9.14 14.04 23.83
N ALA A 624 8.21 14.06 22.89
CA ALA A 624 8.49 13.95 21.46
C ALA A 624 8.22 15.25 20.69
N ARG A 625 8.97 15.46 19.61
CA ARG A 625 8.72 16.46 18.57
C ARG A 625 8.67 15.78 17.21
N LEU A 626 8.02 16.42 16.24
CA LEU A 626 7.93 15.96 14.86
C LEU A 626 8.46 17.03 13.91
N HIS A 627 9.18 16.59 12.89
CA HIS A 627 9.81 17.43 11.88
C HIS A 627 9.70 16.78 10.49
N ALA A 628 9.34 17.56 9.48
CA ALA A 628 9.45 17.15 8.08
C ALA A 628 10.88 17.38 7.57
N VAL A 629 11.33 16.57 6.61
CA VAL A 629 12.63 16.80 5.92
C VAL A 629 12.56 18.09 5.07
N ALA A 630 11.40 18.31 4.44
CA ALA A 630 10.98 19.55 3.79
C ALA A 630 9.44 19.53 3.64
N PRO A 631 8.77 20.66 3.34
CA PRO A 631 7.31 20.70 3.20
C PRO A 631 6.77 19.66 2.21
N HIS A 632 5.83 18.82 2.67
CA HIS A 632 5.21 17.75 1.89
C HIS A 632 6.21 16.73 1.29
N VAL A 633 7.31 16.44 2.01
CA VAL A 633 8.30 15.40 1.68
C VAL A 633 8.30 14.31 2.74
N SER A 634 7.99 13.08 2.34
CA SER A 634 8.13 11.87 3.16
C SER A 634 9.57 11.33 3.11
N ILE A 635 10.03 10.75 4.23
CA ILE A 635 11.09 9.73 4.22
C ILE A 635 10.58 8.51 3.44
N SER A 636 11.45 7.86 2.68
CA SER A 636 11.03 6.93 1.62
C SER A 636 10.26 5.72 2.17
N ASP A 637 10.67 5.14 3.30
CA ASP A 637 10.04 4.02 4.00
C ASP A 637 10.17 4.20 5.53
N ARG A 638 9.55 3.31 6.33
CA ARG A 638 9.74 3.24 7.79
C ARG A 638 10.51 2.00 8.24
N TYR A 639 11.58 1.62 7.53
CA TYR A 639 12.47 0.54 7.93
C TYR A 639 13.81 1.09 8.40
N ASP A 640 14.64 1.53 7.45
CA ASP A 640 16.01 2.03 7.69
C ASP A 640 16.38 3.08 6.62
N SER A 641 15.40 3.84 6.11
CA SER A 641 15.62 5.05 5.29
C SER A 641 16.11 6.27 6.09
N GLY A 642 16.64 6.06 7.31
CA GLY A 642 16.93 7.10 8.29
C GLY A 642 15.69 7.57 9.07
N PRO A 643 15.79 8.61 9.92
CA PRO A 643 16.96 9.47 10.15
C PRO A 643 18.10 8.76 10.90
N VAL A 644 19.34 8.96 10.45
CA VAL A 644 20.55 8.49 11.17
C VAL A 644 21.46 9.66 11.49
N TRP A 645 21.66 9.94 12.78
CA TRP A 645 22.46 11.06 13.27
C TRP A 645 23.95 10.90 12.93
N SER A 646 24.60 11.99 12.53
CA SER A 646 26.06 12.04 12.43
C SER A 646 26.70 12.00 13.83
N PRO A 647 27.82 11.28 14.03
CA PRO A 647 28.54 11.25 15.31
C PRO A 647 29.02 12.62 15.84
N ASP A 648 29.13 13.64 15.00
CA ASP A 648 29.42 15.04 15.38
C ASP A 648 28.17 15.86 15.77
N GLY A 649 26.98 15.29 15.60
CA GLY A 649 25.69 15.86 16.01
C GLY A 649 25.07 16.85 15.02
N ARG A 650 25.76 17.21 13.93
CA ARG A 650 25.38 18.34 13.05
C ARG A 650 24.41 17.98 11.93
N HIS A 651 24.24 16.71 11.61
CA HIS A 651 23.42 16.26 10.49
C HIS A 651 22.62 15.00 10.82
N MET A 652 21.51 14.82 10.12
CA MET A 652 20.86 13.52 9.94
C MET A 652 20.97 13.09 8.48
N ALA A 653 21.33 11.82 8.26
CA ALA A 653 21.20 11.17 6.96
C ALA A 653 19.77 10.63 6.81
N VAL A 654 19.11 10.97 5.71
CA VAL A 654 17.73 10.53 5.38
C VAL A 654 17.62 10.18 3.90
N VAL A 655 16.73 9.26 3.57
CA VAL A 655 16.45 8.85 2.19
C VAL A 655 15.08 9.39 1.77
N THR A 656 15.03 10.29 0.79
CA THR A 656 13.78 10.83 0.22
C THR A 656 13.83 10.75 -1.31
N GLU A 657 12.69 10.44 -1.93
CA GLU A 657 12.61 10.08 -3.36
C GLU A 657 13.66 9.00 -3.75
N SER A 658 13.95 8.06 -2.83
CA SER A 658 15.00 7.02 -2.96
C SER A 658 16.43 7.53 -3.25
N ALA A 659 16.75 8.79 -2.99
CA ALA A 659 18.11 9.33 -2.95
C ALA A 659 18.55 9.60 -1.50
N LEU A 660 19.84 9.58 -1.23
CA LEU A 660 20.41 9.93 0.08
C LEU A 660 20.56 11.45 0.20
N TRP A 661 20.16 12.01 1.34
CA TRP A 661 20.27 13.43 1.68
C TRP A 661 20.90 13.62 3.06
N LEU A 662 21.54 14.77 3.26
CA LEU A 662 21.92 15.30 4.57
C LEU A 662 21.02 16.46 4.95
N LEU A 663 20.35 16.35 6.09
CA LEU A 663 19.60 17.43 6.74
C LEU A 663 20.45 18.02 7.87
N PRO A 664 20.80 19.31 7.87
CA PRO A 664 21.45 19.97 9.01
C PRO A 664 20.52 20.02 10.22
N VAL A 665 21.02 19.72 11.42
CA VAL A 665 20.23 19.71 12.68
C VAL A 665 20.99 20.34 13.85
N ARG A 666 20.22 20.82 14.83
CA ARG A 666 20.69 21.21 16.16
C ARG A 666 20.97 19.99 17.04
N PRO A 667 21.67 20.13 18.18
CA PRO A 667 21.89 19.05 19.13
C PRO A 667 20.60 18.41 19.70
N ASP A 668 19.46 19.10 19.64
CA ASP A 668 18.14 18.56 20.03
C ASP A 668 17.35 17.96 18.86
N GLY A 669 17.99 17.75 17.70
CA GLY A 669 17.41 17.14 16.52
C GLY A 669 16.53 18.06 15.66
N THR A 670 16.28 19.29 16.09
CA THR A 670 15.53 20.28 15.31
C THR A 670 16.27 20.60 14.01
N PRO A 671 15.65 20.52 12.82
CA PRO A 671 16.27 20.92 11.55
C PRO A 671 16.70 22.39 11.55
N ASP A 672 17.87 22.67 10.98
CA ASP A 672 18.53 23.99 11.02
C ASP A 672 19.20 24.36 9.68
N GLY A 673 18.61 23.92 8.57
CA GLY A 673 19.10 24.21 7.24
C GLY A 673 18.32 23.48 6.14
N VAL A 674 18.68 23.75 4.88
CA VAL A 674 18.10 23.08 3.72
C VAL A 674 18.76 21.70 3.54
N PRO A 675 18.01 20.61 3.33
CA PRO A 675 18.60 19.30 3.06
C PRO A 675 19.34 19.28 1.71
N ARG A 676 20.49 18.60 1.66
CA ARG A 676 21.33 18.46 0.46
C ARG A 676 21.44 17.01 0.00
N GLN A 677 21.10 16.75 -1.26
CA GLN A 677 21.25 15.44 -1.89
C GLN A 677 22.73 15.04 -2.01
N LEU A 678 23.04 13.77 -1.77
CA LEU A 678 24.38 13.18 -1.92
C LEU A 678 24.50 12.22 -3.12
N THR A 679 23.41 11.58 -3.55
CA THR A 679 23.45 10.49 -4.54
C THR A 679 22.54 10.71 -5.74
N GLU A 680 23.06 10.43 -6.95
CA GLU A 680 22.28 10.32 -8.19
C GLU A 680 21.94 8.88 -8.59
N GLU A 681 22.31 7.91 -7.75
CA GLU A 681 21.81 6.53 -7.79
C GLU A 681 20.86 6.29 -6.59
N ASN A 682 20.10 5.20 -6.63
CA ASN A 682 19.24 4.83 -5.52
C ASN A 682 20.08 4.55 -4.26
N ALA A 683 19.59 4.98 -3.10
CA ALA A 683 20.27 4.80 -1.83
C ALA A 683 19.30 4.33 -0.75
N ASP A 684 19.74 3.39 0.08
CA ASP A 684 18.97 2.76 1.15
C ASP A 684 19.92 2.43 2.33
N HIS A 685 19.42 2.33 3.57
CA HIS A 685 20.17 1.90 4.76
C HIS A 685 21.49 2.70 5.03
N PRO A 686 21.41 4.01 5.33
CA PRO A 686 22.59 4.86 5.49
C PRO A 686 23.30 4.65 6.85
N SER A 687 24.63 4.57 6.85
CA SER A 687 25.43 4.34 8.07
C SER A 687 26.73 5.16 8.08
N TRP A 688 27.00 5.87 9.18
CA TRP A 688 28.12 6.82 9.30
C TRP A 688 29.44 6.17 9.76
N SER A 689 30.57 6.73 9.32
CA SER A 689 31.86 6.55 10.00
C SER A 689 31.93 7.39 11.28
N GLY A 690 32.69 6.94 12.28
CA GLY A 690 32.78 7.60 13.59
C GLY A 690 33.36 9.02 13.57
N ASP A 691 34.04 9.40 12.48
CA ASP A 691 34.57 10.75 12.23
C ASP A 691 33.56 11.70 11.54
N SER A 692 32.35 11.23 11.22
CA SER A 692 31.31 11.94 10.46
C SER A 692 31.70 12.37 9.03
N ARG A 693 32.76 11.79 8.44
CA ARG A 693 33.23 12.17 7.09
C ARG A 693 32.73 11.29 5.96
N THR A 694 32.31 10.06 6.25
CA THR A 694 31.92 9.05 5.27
C THR A 694 30.55 8.45 5.61
N LEU A 695 29.75 8.22 4.58
CA LEU A 695 28.48 7.50 4.64
C LEU A 695 28.56 6.23 3.79
N LEU A 696 28.24 5.10 4.41
CA LEU A 696 27.87 3.85 3.76
C LEU A 696 26.39 3.89 3.40
N TYR A 697 26.00 3.30 2.27
CA TYR A 697 24.61 3.00 1.91
C TYR A 697 24.55 1.79 0.96
N LEU A 698 23.36 1.19 0.82
CA LEU A 698 23.06 0.22 -0.24
C LEU A 698 22.55 0.93 -1.49
N SER A 699 22.99 0.46 -2.65
CA SER A 699 22.50 0.87 -3.95
C SER A 699 22.39 -0.32 -4.89
N SER A 700 21.18 -0.88 -5.01
CA SER A 700 20.89 -1.90 -6.02
C SER A 700 21.78 -3.14 -5.86
N GLY A 701 21.76 -3.70 -4.64
CA GLY A 701 22.55 -4.88 -4.22
C GLY A 701 24.03 -4.60 -3.93
N ARG A 702 24.51 -3.36 -4.14
CA ARG A 702 25.91 -2.97 -3.95
C ARG A 702 26.07 -2.11 -2.70
N LEU A 703 27.11 -2.36 -1.90
CA LEU A 703 27.54 -1.44 -0.85
C LEU A 703 28.32 -0.27 -1.46
N ARG A 704 27.99 0.97 -1.06
CA ARG A 704 28.56 2.21 -1.60
C ARG A 704 29.02 3.11 -0.47
N LEU A 705 30.14 3.81 -0.67
CA LEU A 705 30.68 4.81 0.24
C LEU A 705 30.75 6.17 -0.47
N VAL A 706 30.23 7.22 0.17
CA VAL A 706 30.31 8.62 -0.28
C VAL A 706 30.82 9.50 0.87
N SER A 707 31.49 10.62 0.58
CA SER A 707 31.82 11.58 1.64
C SER A 707 30.59 12.40 2.03
N ALA A 708 30.53 12.85 3.29
CA ALA A 708 29.56 13.85 3.73
C ALA A 708 29.65 15.16 2.92
N GLY A 709 30.83 15.48 2.36
CA GLY A 709 31.00 16.59 1.42
C GLY A 709 30.37 16.38 0.03
N GLY A 710 29.93 15.17 -0.29
CA GLY A 710 29.52 14.75 -1.64
C GLY A 710 30.65 14.09 -2.43
N GLY A 711 30.59 14.18 -3.76
CA GLY A 711 31.55 13.56 -4.68
C GLY A 711 31.15 12.16 -5.15
N THR A 712 31.98 11.55 -6.01
CA THR A 712 31.67 10.26 -6.66
C THR A 712 31.69 9.08 -5.67
N PRO A 713 30.59 8.31 -5.54
CA PRO A 713 30.55 7.19 -4.60
C PRO A 713 31.35 5.96 -5.07
N ARG A 714 32.07 5.34 -4.13
CA ARG A 714 32.93 4.15 -4.33
C ARG A 714 32.21 2.86 -3.91
N THR A 715 32.28 1.81 -4.71
CA THR A 715 31.76 0.48 -4.32
C THR A 715 32.67 -0.20 -3.31
N VAL A 716 32.10 -0.77 -2.25
CA VAL A 716 32.75 -1.77 -1.40
C VAL A 716 32.49 -3.14 -2.01
N ARG A 717 33.54 -3.83 -2.45
CA ARG A 717 33.43 -5.16 -3.06
C ARG A 717 33.35 -6.23 -1.97
N VAL A 718 32.17 -6.84 -1.83
CA VAL A 718 31.96 -8.05 -1.03
C VAL A 718 31.87 -9.25 -1.97
N ALA A 719 32.84 -10.16 -1.87
CA ALA A 719 32.79 -11.44 -2.58
C ALA A 719 32.05 -12.47 -1.71
N LEU A 720 30.73 -12.53 -1.86
CA LEU A 720 29.87 -13.51 -1.20
C LEU A 720 28.97 -14.19 -2.23
N ASP A 721 28.86 -15.50 -2.14
CA ASP A 721 28.08 -16.33 -3.04
C ASP A 721 27.30 -17.41 -2.30
N TYR A 722 26.40 -18.07 -3.03
CA TYR A 722 25.68 -19.24 -2.57
C TYR A 722 25.48 -20.22 -3.72
N ARG A 723 25.17 -21.48 -3.38
CA ARG A 723 24.85 -22.54 -4.34
C ARG A 723 23.61 -23.28 -3.85
N ARG A 724 22.59 -23.41 -4.71
CA ARG A 724 21.46 -24.31 -4.44
C ARG A 724 22.00 -25.75 -4.36
N ARG A 725 21.65 -26.45 -3.27
CA ARG A 725 21.92 -27.88 -3.15
C ARG A 725 21.03 -28.65 -4.13
N ARG A 726 21.61 -29.56 -4.92
CA ARG A 726 20.82 -30.57 -5.64
C ARG A 726 20.24 -31.52 -4.58
N PRO A 727 18.91 -31.75 -4.54
CA PRO A 727 18.31 -32.73 -3.64
C PRO A 727 18.69 -34.15 -4.07
N GLU A 728 18.51 -35.10 -3.15
CA GLU A 728 18.67 -36.52 -3.43
C GLU A 728 17.52 -37.04 -4.31
N ASP A 729 17.79 -38.05 -5.13
CA ASP A 729 16.78 -38.75 -5.92
C ASP A 729 15.96 -39.67 -4.98
N LEU A 730 14.63 -39.59 -5.01
CA LEU A 730 13.71 -40.28 -4.08
C LEU A 730 12.46 -40.84 -4.78
N VAL A 731 11.73 -41.71 -4.09
CA VAL A 731 10.38 -42.14 -4.47
C VAL A 731 9.40 -41.76 -3.35
N VAL A 732 8.28 -41.13 -3.69
CA VAL A 732 7.13 -41.00 -2.79
C VAL A 732 6.13 -42.09 -3.16
N HIS A 733 5.81 -42.98 -2.23
CA HIS A 733 4.71 -43.94 -2.39
C HIS A 733 3.49 -43.34 -1.73
N ALA A 734 2.48 -43.00 -2.53
CA ALA A 734 1.26 -42.34 -2.08
C ALA A 734 0.06 -43.29 -2.18
N GLY A 735 -0.78 -43.29 -1.15
CA GLY A 735 -2.07 -44.02 -1.18
C GLY A 735 -3.02 -43.42 -2.20
N GLN A 736 -3.10 -42.08 -2.21
CA GLN A 736 -3.86 -41.30 -3.18
C GLN A 736 -3.03 -40.15 -3.75
N VAL A 737 -3.22 -39.81 -5.02
CA VAL A 737 -2.58 -38.67 -5.70
C VAL A 737 -3.62 -37.91 -6.51
N TRP A 738 -3.79 -36.62 -6.22
CA TRP A 738 -4.36 -35.67 -7.18
C TRP A 738 -3.20 -34.87 -7.79
N ASP A 739 -3.10 -34.84 -9.12
CA ASP A 739 -1.97 -34.19 -9.81
C ASP A 739 -2.20 -32.71 -10.12
N GLY A 740 -3.33 -32.12 -9.69
CA GLY A 740 -3.70 -30.74 -9.99
C GLY A 740 -4.44 -30.57 -11.31
N THR A 741 -4.62 -31.64 -12.09
CA THR A 741 -5.36 -31.66 -13.35
C THR A 741 -6.71 -32.36 -13.18
N GLY A 742 -7.78 -31.78 -13.73
CA GLY A 742 -9.14 -32.32 -13.59
C GLY A 742 -9.61 -32.53 -12.15
N GLU A 743 -10.57 -33.44 -11.99
CA GLU A 743 -11.19 -33.81 -10.70
C GLU A 743 -10.77 -35.20 -10.21
N ALA A 744 -9.92 -35.93 -10.94
CA ALA A 744 -9.65 -37.35 -10.71
C ALA A 744 -8.48 -37.59 -9.75
N VAL A 745 -8.66 -38.52 -8.81
CA VAL A 745 -7.62 -39.04 -7.90
C VAL A 745 -7.09 -40.37 -8.43
N ARG A 746 -5.80 -40.64 -8.24
CA ARG A 746 -5.12 -41.90 -8.60
C ARG A 746 -4.66 -42.63 -7.35
N GLU A 747 -4.91 -43.93 -7.27
CA GLU A 747 -4.60 -44.75 -6.10
C GLU A 747 -3.31 -45.57 -6.28
N ASP A 748 -2.63 -45.88 -5.17
CA ASP A 748 -1.41 -46.69 -5.03
C ASP A 748 -0.31 -46.35 -6.06
N VAL A 749 0.35 -45.19 -5.85
CA VAL A 749 1.23 -44.54 -6.84
C VAL A 749 2.65 -44.34 -6.30
N ASP A 750 3.67 -44.72 -7.07
CA ASP A 750 5.05 -44.25 -6.87
C ASP A 750 5.29 -42.97 -7.72
N LEU A 751 5.46 -41.82 -7.07
CA LEU A 751 6.02 -40.60 -7.69
C LEU A 751 7.54 -40.68 -7.65
N LEU A 752 8.17 -40.66 -8.83
CA LEU A 752 9.62 -40.72 -8.97
C LEU A 752 10.19 -39.31 -9.00
N VAL A 753 11.10 -38.97 -8.09
CA VAL A 753 11.74 -37.64 -8.04
C VAL A 753 13.24 -37.78 -8.32
N ARG A 754 13.75 -37.07 -9.32
CA ARG A 754 15.17 -37.05 -9.69
C ARG A 754 15.69 -35.62 -9.79
N GLY A 755 16.77 -35.31 -9.07
CA GLY A 755 17.38 -33.98 -9.03
C GLY A 755 16.45 -32.84 -8.56
N GLY A 756 15.28 -33.15 -8.01
CA GLY A 756 14.27 -32.19 -7.57
C GLY A 756 13.06 -32.04 -8.50
N ARG A 757 13.05 -32.73 -9.64
CA ARG A 757 11.90 -32.79 -10.57
C ARG A 757 11.21 -34.14 -10.53
N ILE A 758 9.93 -34.14 -10.85
CA ILE A 758 9.13 -35.35 -11.07
C ILE A 758 9.62 -35.99 -12.37
N ALA A 759 10.13 -37.22 -12.29
CA ALA A 759 10.60 -38.01 -13.42
C ALA A 759 9.55 -38.97 -13.98
N GLY A 760 8.52 -39.30 -13.18
CA GLY A 760 7.42 -40.20 -13.55
C GLY A 760 6.42 -40.34 -12.41
N ILE A 761 5.19 -40.73 -12.73
CA ILE A 761 4.10 -40.97 -11.77
C ILE A 761 3.42 -42.27 -12.21
N GLU A 762 3.80 -43.38 -11.57
CA GLU A 762 3.50 -44.75 -11.99
C GLU A 762 2.73 -45.51 -10.91
N PRO A 763 1.98 -46.58 -11.25
CA PRO A 763 1.48 -47.51 -10.25
C PRO A 763 2.62 -48.03 -9.35
N HIS A 764 2.32 -48.19 -8.07
CA HIS A 764 3.29 -48.60 -7.06
C HIS A 764 3.89 -49.98 -7.37
N ARG A 765 5.16 -50.16 -7.01
CA ARG A 765 5.85 -51.45 -7.01
C ARG A 765 6.73 -51.56 -5.78
N ALA A 766 6.42 -52.49 -4.88
CA ALA A 766 7.21 -52.75 -3.67
C ALA A 766 8.69 -53.08 -3.97
N SER A 767 8.97 -53.70 -5.13
CA SER A 767 10.33 -54.00 -5.62
C SER A 767 11.06 -52.81 -6.26
N ARG A 768 10.47 -51.61 -6.31
CA ARG A 768 11.08 -50.42 -6.93
C ARG A 768 12.22 -49.88 -6.05
N ALA A 769 13.45 -50.05 -6.52
CA ALA A 769 14.64 -49.49 -5.92
C ALA A 769 14.59 -47.95 -5.86
N ALA A 770 14.96 -47.40 -4.70
CA ALA A 770 15.01 -45.96 -4.43
C ALA A 770 16.11 -45.66 -3.40
N ASN A 771 16.87 -44.58 -3.58
CA ASN A 771 17.92 -44.18 -2.63
C ASN A 771 17.31 -43.64 -1.32
N ARG A 772 16.14 -43.00 -1.44
CA ARG A 772 15.26 -42.57 -0.34
C ARG A 772 13.83 -42.95 -0.73
N ARG A 773 13.04 -43.45 0.23
CA ARG A 773 11.59 -43.59 0.08
C ARG A 773 10.89 -42.67 1.08
N VAL A 774 9.86 -41.97 0.63
CA VAL A 774 8.86 -41.31 1.45
C VAL A 774 7.64 -42.23 1.42
N ASP A 775 7.30 -42.79 2.57
CA ASP A 775 6.06 -43.53 2.73
C ASP A 775 4.92 -42.55 3.04
N ALA A 776 3.95 -42.52 2.14
CA ALA A 776 2.69 -41.80 2.21
C ALA A 776 1.55 -42.75 1.79
N SER A 777 1.72 -44.06 1.96
CA SER A 777 0.79 -45.12 1.51
C SER A 777 -0.61 -45.02 2.15
N GLY A 778 -0.70 -44.47 3.37
CA GLY A 778 -1.96 -44.13 4.05
C GLY A 778 -2.40 -42.66 3.89
N HIS A 779 -1.85 -41.90 2.94
CA HIS A 779 -2.02 -40.45 2.83
C HIS A 779 -2.37 -40.01 1.39
N THR A 780 -2.97 -38.82 1.28
CA THR A 780 -3.17 -38.14 -0.01
C THR A 780 -2.01 -37.20 -0.33
N VAL A 781 -1.56 -37.22 -1.59
CA VAL A 781 -0.55 -36.31 -2.12
C VAL A 781 -1.18 -35.36 -3.14
N ILE A 782 -0.97 -34.06 -2.94
CA ILE A 782 -1.49 -32.97 -3.77
C ILE A 782 -0.34 -32.05 -4.25
N PRO A 783 -0.53 -31.21 -5.29
CA PRO A 783 0.46 -30.19 -5.65
C PRO A 783 0.69 -29.24 -4.48
N GLY A 784 1.94 -28.84 -4.27
CA GLY A 784 2.31 -27.96 -3.17
C GLY A 784 1.56 -26.63 -3.24
N LEU A 785 0.95 -26.23 -2.13
CA LEU A 785 0.04 -25.08 -2.11
C LEU A 785 0.79 -23.77 -2.37
N TRP A 786 0.08 -22.85 -2.99
CA TRP A 786 0.47 -21.46 -3.18
C TRP A 786 -0.30 -20.58 -2.21
N ASP A 787 0.42 -19.73 -1.49
CA ASP A 787 -0.18 -18.49 -0.99
C ASP A 787 0.07 -17.40 -2.06
N ALA A 788 -0.97 -17.06 -2.82
CA ALA A 788 -0.86 -16.06 -3.88
C ALA A 788 -0.73 -14.62 -3.36
N HIS A 789 -0.92 -14.35 -2.06
CA HIS A 789 -0.72 -13.03 -1.46
C HIS A 789 -0.32 -13.15 0.00
N THR A 790 0.94 -12.84 0.31
CA THR A 790 1.44 -12.66 1.68
C THR A 790 2.36 -11.43 1.78
N HIS A 791 2.65 -11.00 3.01
CA HIS A 791 3.64 -9.98 3.32
C HIS A 791 4.76 -10.55 4.20
N PRO A 792 5.98 -10.72 3.69
CA PRO A 792 7.13 -11.13 4.49
C PRO A 792 7.41 -10.11 5.61
N TRP A 793 7.16 -10.51 6.86
CA TRP A 793 7.16 -9.67 8.05
C TRP A 793 8.08 -10.21 9.16
N GLN A 794 9.25 -10.69 8.75
CA GLN A 794 10.21 -11.37 9.61
C GLN A 794 10.77 -10.47 10.73
N VAL A 795 10.55 -9.15 10.68
CA VAL A 795 10.84 -8.20 11.76
C VAL A 795 10.07 -8.51 13.06
N THR A 796 8.92 -9.18 13.01
CA THR A 796 8.25 -9.71 14.22
C THR A 796 8.07 -11.23 14.20
N TYR A 797 7.82 -11.84 13.04
CA TYR A 797 7.59 -13.28 12.94
C TYR A 797 8.88 -14.13 12.93
N GLY A 798 10.02 -13.56 12.56
CA GLY A 798 11.29 -14.28 12.44
C GLY A 798 11.19 -15.52 11.55
N GLY A 799 11.77 -16.63 12.02
CA GLY A 799 11.77 -17.93 11.32
C GLY A 799 10.42 -18.65 11.35
N ARG A 800 9.45 -18.20 12.16
CA ARG A 800 8.12 -18.83 12.24
C ARG A 800 7.35 -18.68 10.94
N GLN A 801 7.20 -17.48 10.39
CA GLN A 801 6.38 -17.25 9.19
C GLN A 801 6.67 -18.25 8.04
N PRO A 802 7.93 -18.44 7.58
CA PRO A 802 8.22 -19.40 6.53
C PRO A 802 8.12 -20.88 6.97
N ALA A 803 8.32 -21.18 8.26
CA ALA A 803 8.12 -22.52 8.80
C ALA A 803 6.62 -22.90 8.93
N SER A 804 5.78 -21.98 9.41
CA SER A 804 4.31 -22.11 9.42
C SER A 804 3.76 -22.34 8.03
N GLN A 805 4.26 -21.60 7.01
CA GLN A 805 3.83 -21.81 5.63
C GLN A 805 4.10 -23.24 5.16
N LEU A 806 5.31 -23.79 5.36
CA LEU A 806 5.61 -25.20 5.05
C LEU A 806 4.74 -26.18 5.84
N ALA A 807 4.52 -25.93 7.14
CA ALA A 807 3.71 -26.77 8.04
C ALA A 807 2.19 -26.76 7.73
N TYR A 808 1.73 -25.86 6.86
CA TYR A 808 0.37 -25.81 6.30
C TYR A 808 0.34 -26.13 4.79
N GLY A 809 1.36 -26.80 4.24
CA GLY A 809 1.35 -27.30 2.86
C GLY A 809 1.84 -26.31 1.80
N ILE A 810 2.19 -25.08 2.18
CA ILE A 810 2.54 -24.01 1.25
C ILE A 810 3.99 -24.18 0.80
N THR A 811 4.22 -24.49 -0.48
CA THR A 811 5.55 -24.65 -1.07
C THR A 811 6.00 -23.44 -1.88
N THR A 812 5.08 -22.58 -2.30
CA THR A 812 5.35 -21.30 -2.97
C THR A 812 4.54 -20.19 -2.33
N ALA A 813 5.12 -19.02 -2.16
CA ALA A 813 4.46 -17.85 -1.60
C ALA A 813 4.79 -16.61 -2.44
N VAL A 814 3.81 -15.75 -2.68
CA VAL A 814 3.99 -14.52 -3.44
C VAL A 814 3.89 -13.32 -2.51
N SER A 815 5.00 -12.61 -2.35
CA SER A 815 4.99 -11.32 -1.69
C SER A 815 4.26 -10.30 -2.56
N PHE A 816 3.27 -9.60 -2.01
CA PHE A 816 2.69 -8.39 -2.63
C PHE A 816 3.15 -7.07 -1.99
N GLY A 817 4.15 -7.14 -1.11
CA GLY A 817 4.81 -5.97 -0.53
C GLY A 817 5.74 -6.36 0.63
N GLY A 818 6.77 -5.56 0.85
CA GLY A 818 7.69 -5.69 1.98
C GLY A 818 8.99 -4.93 1.70
N PHE A 819 9.98 -5.09 2.56
CA PHE A 819 11.26 -4.42 2.40
C PHE A 819 12.12 -5.12 1.33
N ALA A 820 12.60 -4.37 0.32
CA ALA A 820 13.15 -4.97 -0.91
C ALA A 820 14.38 -5.86 -0.69
N TYR A 821 15.29 -5.45 0.20
CA TYR A 821 16.49 -6.21 0.54
C TYR A 821 16.21 -7.37 1.52
N GLU A 822 15.18 -7.25 2.37
CA GLU A 822 14.71 -8.32 3.27
C GLU A 822 14.16 -9.50 2.43
N GLN A 823 13.22 -9.21 1.52
CA GLN A 823 12.65 -10.19 0.59
C GLN A 823 13.72 -10.94 -0.21
N LEU A 824 14.72 -10.21 -0.72
CA LEU A 824 15.83 -10.82 -1.45
C LEU A 824 16.71 -11.69 -0.54
N ARG A 825 17.03 -11.24 0.67
CA ARG A 825 17.75 -12.03 1.68
C ARG A 825 17.02 -13.34 1.98
N ILE A 826 15.70 -13.31 2.12
CA ILE A 826 14.85 -14.48 2.37
C ILE A 826 14.88 -15.42 1.16
N ARG A 827 14.67 -14.91 -0.06
CA ARG A 827 14.69 -15.70 -1.30
C ARG A 827 16.05 -16.40 -1.51
N GLU A 828 17.16 -15.69 -1.28
CA GLU A 828 18.51 -16.25 -1.36
C GLU A 828 18.80 -17.27 -0.23
N ALA A 829 18.40 -16.99 1.01
CA ALA A 829 18.57 -17.91 2.13
C ALA A 829 17.79 -19.22 1.95
N ILE A 830 16.54 -19.16 1.45
CA ILE A 830 15.72 -20.33 1.15
C ILE A 830 16.32 -21.12 -0.03
N ALA A 831 16.75 -20.45 -1.10
CA ALA A 831 17.40 -21.10 -2.25
C ALA A 831 18.75 -21.76 -1.89
N ALA A 832 19.48 -21.23 -0.90
CA ALA A 832 20.69 -21.82 -0.35
C ALA A 832 20.43 -22.99 0.63
N GLY A 833 19.19 -23.16 1.12
CA GLY A 833 18.87 -24.05 2.23
C GLY A 833 19.42 -23.56 3.59
N ALA A 834 19.66 -22.26 3.73
CA ALA A 834 20.03 -21.60 4.98
C ALA A 834 18.80 -21.25 5.83
N LEU A 835 17.63 -21.08 5.20
CA LEU A 835 16.32 -20.86 5.83
C LEU A 835 15.31 -21.89 5.27
N ALA A 836 14.48 -22.46 6.13
CA ALA A 836 13.37 -23.33 5.77
C ALA A 836 12.14 -22.47 5.47
N GLY A 837 11.63 -22.58 4.25
CA GLY A 837 10.45 -21.84 3.80
C GLY A 837 9.98 -22.20 2.40
N PRO A 838 8.78 -21.73 2.01
CA PRO A 838 8.31 -21.79 0.64
C PRO A 838 9.22 -21.00 -0.31
N ARG A 839 9.16 -21.31 -1.60
CA ARG A 839 9.77 -20.49 -2.65
C ARG A 839 9.08 -19.12 -2.68
N LEU A 840 9.82 -18.06 -2.36
CA LEU A 840 9.30 -16.70 -2.35
C LEU A 840 9.45 -16.05 -3.74
N LEU A 841 8.33 -15.66 -4.35
CA LEU A 841 8.31 -14.66 -5.43
C LEU A 841 8.22 -13.27 -4.80
N THR A 842 9.02 -12.31 -5.28
CA THR A 842 9.23 -11.01 -4.61
C THR A 842 8.64 -9.84 -5.39
N THR A 843 7.69 -9.12 -4.80
CA THR A 843 7.23 -7.79 -5.28
C THR A 843 8.24 -6.69 -4.98
N GLY A 844 9.03 -6.83 -3.91
CA GLY A 844 9.70 -5.66 -3.35
C GLY A 844 8.71 -4.72 -2.65
N GLU A 845 8.84 -3.43 -2.90
CA GLU A 845 8.16 -2.37 -2.14
C GLU A 845 6.85 -1.94 -2.80
N LEU A 846 5.92 -1.37 -2.01
CA LEU A 846 4.69 -0.79 -2.54
C LEU A 846 5.02 0.58 -3.14
N LEU A 847 5.00 0.74 -4.47
CA LEU A 847 5.31 2.01 -5.11
C LEU A 847 4.11 2.96 -5.01
N ASP A 848 4.25 4.05 -4.26
CA ASP A 848 3.12 4.86 -3.80
C ASP A 848 3.35 6.37 -3.99
N GLY A 849 2.33 7.18 -3.72
CA GLY A 849 2.39 8.65 -3.79
C GLY A 849 3.24 9.32 -2.71
N GLY A 850 3.18 10.65 -2.64
CA GLY A 850 3.94 11.43 -1.65
C GLY A 850 3.50 11.24 -0.19
N ARG A 851 2.26 10.76 0.00
CA ARG A 851 1.68 10.32 1.27
C ARG A 851 1.52 8.81 1.22
N VAL A 852 1.83 8.12 2.31
CA VAL A 852 1.79 6.65 2.42
C VAL A 852 1.11 6.21 3.71
N ALA A 853 0.69 4.95 3.80
CA ALA A 853 0.14 4.34 5.02
C ALA A 853 1.13 3.36 5.67
N TYR A 854 1.46 2.27 4.97
CA TYR A 854 2.23 1.14 5.51
C TYR A 854 3.73 1.43 5.59
N SER A 855 4.45 0.78 6.50
CA SER A 855 5.89 1.01 6.71
C SER A 855 6.75 0.58 5.51
N MET A 856 6.28 -0.43 4.77
CA MET A 856 6.79 -0.87 3.46
C MET A 856 6.27 -0.04 2.25
N GLY A 857 5.48 1.00 2.49
CA GLY A 857 4.99 1.92 1.47
C GLY A 857 6.07 2.91 1.06
N ARG A 858 6.55 2.83 -0.19
CA ARG A 858 7.62 3.69 -0.69
C ARG A 858 7.10 4.95 -1.38
N ALA A 859 7.33 6.08 -0.73
CA ALA A 859 6.78 7.38 -1.14
C ALA A 859 7.48 7.99 -2.36
N HIS A 860 6.70 8.37 -3.37
CA HIS A 860 7.18 9.05 -4.58
C HIS A 860 6.31 10.24 -5.00
N ARG A 861 6.95 11.33 -5.41
CA ARG A 861 6.30 12.47 -6.09
C ARG A 861 6.98 12.82 -7.40
N THR A 862 8.19 12.30 -7.63
CA THR A 862 8.99 12.60 -8.82
C THR A 862 9.28 11.36 -9.67
N ARG A 863 9.31 11.53 -11.00
CA ARG A 863 9.77 10.47 -11.93
C ARG A 863 11.20 10.02 -11.64
N ALA A 864 12.06 10.94 -11.20
CA ALA A 864 13.42 10.60 -10.78
C ALA A 864 13.42 9.60 -9.60
N GLY A 865 12.61 9.86 -8.57
CA GLY A 865 12.49 8.97 -7.42
C GLY A 865 11.92 7.60 -7.78
N LEU A 866 10.84 7.56 -8.57
CA LEU A 866 10.28 6.30 -9.06
C LEU A 866 11.33 5.47 -9.83
N ARG A 867 12.07 6.10 -10.74
CA ARG A 867 13.12 5.43 -11.52
C ARG A 867 14.27 4.89 -10.67
N ARG A 868 14.61 5.56 -9.56
CA ARG A 868 15.57 5.01 -8.57
C ARG A 868 15.05 3.71 -7.94
N SER A 869 13.75 3.62 -7.64
CA SER A 869 13.12 2.37 -7.17
C SER A 869 13.02 1.29 -8.25
N LEU A 870 12.66 1.64 -9.48
CA LEU A 870 12.59 0.68 -10.59
C LEU A 870 13.98 0.12 -10.99
N ALA A 871 15.03 0.93 -10.93
CA ALA A 871 16.41 0.45 -11.08
C ALA A 871 16.81 -0.55 -9.98
N ARG A 872 16.32 -0.36 -8.74
CA ARG A 872 16.44 -1.36 -7.66
C ARG A 872 15.66 -2.63 -8.00
N ALA A 873 14.46 -2.53 -8.56
CA ALA A 873 13.66 -3.70 -8.97
C ALA A 873 14.38 -4.61 -9.98
N GLU A 874 15.03 -4.02 -11.00
CA GLU A 874 15.84 -4.74 -11.99
C GLU A 874 17.10 -5.36 -11.37
N ALA A 875 17.83 -4.61 -10.55
CA ALA A 875 19.05 -5.12 -9.91
C ALA A 875 18.81 -6.21 -8.87
N LEU A 876 17.68 -6.16 -8.16
CA LEU A 876 17.25 -7.16 -7.18
C LEU A 876 16.42 -8.30 -7.81
N ASP A 877 16.17 -8.26 -9.12
CA ASP A 877 15.38 -9.25 -9.89
C ASP A 877 13.99 -9.51 -9.27
N TRP A 878 13.14 -8.48 -9.22
CA TRP A 878 11.75 -8.64 -8.76
C TRP A 878 10.95 -9.58 -9.68
N ASP A 879 9.88 -10.16 -9.12
CA ASP A 879 8.98 -11.13 -9.76
C ASP A 879 7.57 -10.55 -10.02
N PHE A 880 7.32 -9.34 -9.52
CA PHE A 880 6.10 -8.55 -9.68
C PHE A 880 6.43 -7.06 -9.44
N VAL A 881 5.60 -6.12 -9.91
CA VAL A 881 5.69 -4.68 -9.55
C VAL A 881 4.34 -4.15 -9.05
N LYS A 882 4.24 -3.84 -7.75
CA LYS A 882 3.03 -3.34 -7.10
C LYS A 882 3.04 -1.81 -7.02
N THR A 883 1.94 -1.18 -7.43
CA THR A 883 1.65 0.22 -7.13
C THR A 883 0.50 0.31 -6.13
N TYR A 884 0.47 1.39 -5.35
CA TYR A 884 -0.40 1.46 -4.18
C TYR A 884 -1.39 2.64 -4.17
N VAL A 885 -2.10 2.80 -3.06
CA VAL A 885 -3.34 3.58 -2.95
C VAL A 885 -3.20 5.03 -3.41
N ARG A 886 -2.08 5.73 -3.15
CA ARG A 886 -1.82 7.11 -3.58
C ARG A 886 -0.92 7.22 -4.82
N ALA A 887 -0.63 6.13 -5.53
CA ALA A 887 0.13 6.18 -6.78
C ALA A 887 -0.73 6.81 -7.91
N PRO A 888 -0.49 8.06 -8.36
CA PRO A 888 -1.23 8.63 -9.48
C PRO A 888 -1.01 7.83 -10.76
N GLY A 889 -1.92 7.94 -11.74
CA GLY A 889 -1.88 7.13 -12.96
C GLY A 889 -0.53 7.09 -13.69
N TRP A 890 0.28 8.16 -13.68
CA TRP A 890 1.62 8.14 -14.29
C TRP A 890 2.62 7.22 -13.56
N ILE A 891 2.49 7.00 -12.25
CA ILE A 891 3.27 6.00 -11.51
C ILE A 891 2.78 4.59 -11.89
N MET A 892 1.46 4.39 -11.94
CA MET A 892 0.86 3.09 -12.30
C MET A 892 1.27 2.65 -13.71
N GLU A 893 1.22 3.56 -14.69
CA GLU A 893 1.64 3.33 -16.08
C GLU A 893 3.16 3.10 -16.19
N GLU A 894 3.98 3.95 -15.57
CA GLU A 894 5.45 3.84 -15.68
C GLU A 894 6.00 2.59 -14.96
N ALA A 895 5.34 2.15 -13.87
CA ALA A 895 5.63 0.90 -13.19
C ALA A 895 5.16 -0.35 -13.97
N ALA A 896 3.95 -0.33 -14.54
CA ALA A 896 3.43 -1.42 -15.37
C ALA A 896 4.30 -1.63 -16.61
N ARG A 897 4.58 -0.55 -17.36
CA ARG A 897 5.48 -0.60 -18.52
C ARG A 897 6.86 -1.15 -18.16
N PHE A 898 7.44 -0.74 -17.03
CA PHE A 898 8.73 -1.27 -16.58
C PHE A 898 8.67 -2.77 -16.25
N ALA A 899 7.59 -3.22 -15.60
CA ALA A 899 7.36 -4.64 -15.32
C ALA A 899 7.34 -5.47 -16.61
N HIS A 900 6.65 -4.99 -17.65
CA HIS A 900 6.50 -5.68 -18.94
C HIS A 900 7.76 -5.64 -19.81
N GLU A 901 8.35 -4.45 -19.98
CA GLU A 901 9.43 -4.21 -20.95
C GLU A 901 10.83 -4.55 -20.40
N ARG A 902 11.06 -4.42 -19.08
CA ARG A 902 12.39 -4.65 -18.47
C ARG A 902 12.49 -5.96 -17.70
N LEU A 903 11.46 -6.31 -16.94
CA LEU A 903 11.49 -7.50 -16.07
C LEU A 903 10.79 -8.72 -16.69
N GLY A 904 9.82 -8.50 -17.57
CA GLY A 904 8.92 -9.54 -18.08
C GLY A 904 7.93 -10.05 -17.03
N VAL A 905 7.59 -9.27 -16.00
CA VAL A 905 6.75 -9.70 -14.86
C VAL A 905 5.36 -9.07 -14.89
N ARG A 906 4.49 -9.49 -13.96
CA ARG A 906 3.14 -8.93 -13.77
C ARG A 906 3.20 -7.62 -12.95
N SER A 907 2.16 -6.80 -13.10
CA SER A 907 1.97 -5.53 -12.40
C SER A 907 0.53 -5.35 -11.90
N GLY A 908 0.32 -4.52 -10.88
CA GLY A 908 -1.01 -4.39 -10.26
C GLY A 908 -1.10 -3.45 -9.08
N SER A 909 -2.32 -3.31 -8.56
CA SER A 909 -2.69 -2.45 -7.42
C SER A 909 -3.89 -3.05 -6.67
N HIS A 910 -4.72 -2.24 -5.99
CA HIS A 910 -6.06 -2.64 -5.54
C HIS A 910 -7.17 -2.15 -6.50
N LEU A 911 -6.79 -1.36 -7.50
CA LEU A 911 -7.72 -0.55 -8.27
C LEU A 911 -8.00 -1.23 -9.61
N CYS A 912 -9.21 -1.79 -9.76
CA CYS A 912 -9.70 -2.32 -11.04
C CYS A 912 -9.57 -1.26 -12.12
N THR A 913 -10.04 -0.05 -11.82
CA THR A 913 -9.86 1.17 -12.59
C THR A 913 -9.18 2.23 -11.70
N PRO A 914 -8.17 2.97 -12.19
CA PRO A 914 -7.66 3.01 -13.57
C PRO A 914 -6.70 1.86 -13.96
N GLY A 915 -6.50 0.85 -13.10
CA GLY A 915 -5.50 -0.22 -13.29
C GLY A 915 -5.57 -0.93 -14.65
N VAL A 916 -6.75 -1.43 -15.04
CA VAL A 916 -6.93 -2.15 -16.32
C VAL A 916 -6.69 -1.25 -17.55
N GLN A 917 -7.00 0.06 -17.46
CA GLN A 917 -6.76 1.03 -18.53
C GLN A 917 -5.29 1.47 -18.62
N LEU A 918 -4.58 1.51 -17.49
CA LEU A 918 -3.15 1.84 -17.40
C LEU A 918 -2.23 0.62 -17.62
N GLY A 919 -2.80 -0.48 -18.13
CA GLY A 919 -2.07 -1.67 -18.56
C GLY A 919 -1.74 -2.68 -17.46
N GLN A 920 -2.19 -2.49 -16.21
CA GLN A 920 -1.90 -3.44 -15.13
C GLN A 920 -2.51 -4.83 -15.41
N ASP A 921 -1.91 -5.87 -14.85
CA ASP A 921 -2.28 -7.27 -15.10
C ASP A 921 -3.29 -7.82 -14.10
N LEU A 922 -3.31 -7.30 -12.87
CA LEU A 922 -4.20 -7.81 -11.81
C LEU A 922 -4.51 -6.81 -10.70
N THR A 923 -5.56 -7.12 -9.95
CA THR A 923 -5.82 -6.61 -8.59
C THR A 923 -5.37 -7.62 -7.55
N THR A 924 -5.11 -7.13 -6.34
CA THR A 924 -5.23 -7.95 -5.13
C THR A 924 -6.48 -7.53 -4.35
N HIS A 925 -7.05 -8.50 -3.63
CA HIS A 925 -8.32 -8.44 -2.92
C HIS A 925 -9.51 -8.32 -3.88
N LEU A 926 -10.71 -8.68 -3.40
CA LEU A 926 -11.95 -8.27 -4.07
C LEU A 926 -12.14 -6.75 -3.89
N GLN A 927 -12.18 -6.31 -2.64
CA GLN A 927 -12.13 -4.91 -2.25
C GLN A 927 -11.15 -4.75 -1.08
N ALA A 928 -10.44 -3.63 -1.04
CA ALA A 928 -9.50 -3.28 0.01
C ALA A 928 -9.32 -1.76 0.09
N THR A 929 -8.32 -1.32 0.85
CA THR A 929 -8.02 0.12 1.05
C THR A 929 -7.77 0.86 -0.28
N GLN A 930 -8.23 2.11 -0.36
CA GLN A 930 -8.36 2.84 -1.61
C GLN A 930 -8.32 4.37 -1.43
N ARG A 931 -8.26 5.11 -2.54
CA ARG A 931 -8.18 6.59 -2.57
C ARG A 931 -9.53 7.30 -2.56
N LEU A 932 -10.60 6.56 -2.86
CA LEU A 932 -11.97 7.02 -2.95
C LEU A 932 -12.73 6.82 -1.63
N GLU A 933 -13.86 7.49 -1.50
CA GLU A 933 -14.75 7.44 -0.33
C GLU A 933 -15.66 6.19 -0.35
N TYR A 934 -15.81 5.57 -1.52
CA TYR A 934 -16.48 4.29 -1.81
C TYR A 934 -15.76 3.64 -3.00
N GLY A 935 -15.85 2.32 -3.15
CA GLY A 935 -15.04 1.57 -4.12
C GLY A 935 -15.82 0.92 -5.25
N HIS A 936 -15.18 0.78 -6.42
CA HIS A 936 -15.81 0.22 -7.62
C HIS A 936 -15.76 -1.32 -7.69
N ALA A 937 -15.65 -2.00 -6.55
CA ALA A 937 -15.56 -3.46 -6.47
C ALA A 937 -16.69 -4.10 -5.66
N THR A 938 -17.05 -3.56 -4.49
CA THR A 938 -18.27 -4.00 -3.78
C THR A 938 -19.06 -2.84 -3.19
N SER A 939 -20.38 -3.01 -3.18
CA SER A 939 -21.32 -2.15 -2.45
C SER A 939 -21.07 -2.19 -0.94
N ALA A 940 -21.75 -1.31 -0.20
CA ALA A 940 -21.78 -1.35 1.25
C ALA A 940 -22.25 -2.70 1.83
N THR A 941 -23.00 -3.50 1.06
CA THR A 941 -23.45 -4.85 1.46
C THR A 941 -22.60 -5.99 0.91
N GLY A 942 -21.42 -5.69 0.35
CA GLY A 942 -20.47 -6.68 -0.16
C GLY A 942 -20.77 -7.20 -1.57
N ARG A 943 -21.75 -6.64 -2.29
CA ARG A 943 -22.18 -7.13 -3.62
C ARG A 943 -21.40 -6.47 -4.75
N ALA A 944 -21.08 -7.25 -5.79
CA ALA A 944 -20.45 -6.79 -7.02
C ALA A 944 -21.38 -6.97 -8.24
N TYR A 945 -21.31 -6.05 -9.21
CA TYR A 945 -22.20 -6.01 -10.37
C TYR A 945 -21.49 -6.41 -11.68
N GLN A 946 -22.18 -6.23 -12.81
CA GLN A 946 -21.70 -6.72 -14.11
C GLN A 946 -20.40 -6.04 -14.56
N ASP A 947 -20.18 -4.78 -14.22
CA ASP A 947 -18.96 -4.04 -14.53
C ASP A 947 -17.70 -4.65 -13.92
N LEU A 948 -17.79 -5.13 -12.67
CA LEU A 948 -16.67 -5.84 -12.07
C LEU A 948 -16.41 -7.19 -12.76
N ARG A 949 -17.47 -7.95 -13.06
CA ARG A 949 -17.33 -9.24 -13.77
C ARG A 949 -16.67 -9.05 -15.13
N GLU A 950 -17.15 -8.08 -15.92
CA GLU A 950 -16.63 -7.69 -17.23
C GLU A 950 -15.11 -7.47 -17.21
N ILE A 951 -14.62 -6.71 -16.22
CA ILE A 951 -13.20 -6.38 -16.06
C ILE A 951 -12.31 -7.64 -15.94
N TYR A 952 -12.78 -8.71 -15.28
CA TYR A 952 -12.00 -9.94 -15.08
C TYR A 952 -12.22 -11.03 -16.15
N THR A 953 -13.19 -10.86 -17.04
CA THR A 953 -13.62 -11.94 -17.97
C THR A 953 -13.46 -11.55 -19.44
N ALA A 954 -13.88 -10.34 -19.84
CA ALA A 954 -14.02 -9.95 -21.25
C ALA A 954 -12.70 -9.97 -22.04
N GLY A 955 -11.57 -9.62 -21.40
CA GLY A 955 -10.23 -9.69 -22.00
C GLY A 955 -9.48 -11.00 -21.75
N GLY A 956 -9.87 -11.78 -20.74
CA GLY A 956 -9.15 -12.98 -20.29
C GLY A 956 -7.71 -12.73 -19.78
N ASP A 957 -7.31 -11.46 -19.59
CA ASP A 957 -5.93 -11.04 -19.32
C ASP A 957 -5.79 -9.97 -18.21
N PHE A 958 -6.86 -9.72 -17.46
CA PHE A 958 -6.84 -9.04 -16.18
C PHE A 958 -7.32 -10.04 -15.11
N HIS A 959 -6.60 -10.16 -14.01
CA HIS A 959 -6.80 -11.26 -13.04
C HIS A 959 -7.08 -10.75 -11.63
N MET A 960 -7.65 -11.61 -10.79
CA MET A 960 -7.91 -11.31 -9.39
C MET A 960 -7.06 -12.21 -8.49
N VAL A 961 -6.50 -11.63 -7.42
CA VAL A 961 -5.98 -12.40 -6.29
C VAL A 961 -6.91 -12.20 -5.09
N ALA A 962 -7.70 -13.22 -4.76
CA ALA A 962 -8.68 -13.20 -3.69
C ALA A 962 -8.02 -13.36 -2.31
N THR A 963 -8.57 -12.68 -1.30
CA THR A 963 -8.11 -12.74 0.11
C THR A 963 -9.33 -12.70 1.04
N PRO A 964 -10.06 -13.83 1.22
CA PRO A 964 -11.36 -13.83 1.87
C PRO A 964 -11.27 -13.68 3.39
N PHE A 965 -11.13 -12.44 3.88
CA PHE A 965 -11.08 -12.13 5.32
C PHE A 965 -12.35 -12.57 6.07
N THR A 966 -13.49 -12.57 5.39
CA THR A 966 -14.77 -13.09 5.88
C THR A 966 -14.75 -14.58 6.21
N SER A 967 -13.71 -15.33 5.80
CA SER A 967 -13.53 -16.74 6.17
C SER A 967 -13.00 -16.96 7.59
N SER A 968 -12.45 -15.92 8.25
CA SER A 968 -11.85 -16.03 9.59
C SER A 968 -12.76 -16.66 10.66
N PRO A 969 -14.09 -16.40 10.70
CA PRO A 969 -15.01 -17.07 11.62
C PRO A 969 -15.16 -18.58 11.41
N LEU A 970 -14.71 -19.16 10.29
CA LEU A 970 -14.73 -20.62 10.09
C LEU A 970 -13.81 -21.38 11.05
N VAL A 971 -12.85 -20.71 11.70
CA VAL A 971 -12.09 -21.27 12.82
C VAL A 971 -13.04 -21.69 13.97
N GLY A 972 -14.12 -20.95 14.20
CA GLY A 972 -15.16 -21.31 15.17
C GLY A 972 -16.06 -22.48 14.75
N ALA A 973 -16.03 -22.89 13.48
CA ALA A 973 -16.74 -24.08 13.01
C ALA A 973 -15.95 -25.38 13.26
N ASP A 974 -14.64 -25.27 13.47
CA ASP A 974 -13.73 -26.35 13.81
C ASP A 974 -12.79 -25.91 14.96
N PRO A 975 -13.29 -25.80 16.20
CA PRO A 975 -12.50 -25.28 17.32
C PRO A 975 -11.23 -26.09 17.63
N SER A 976 -11.15 -27.35 17.15
CA SER A 976 -10.03 -28.25 17.37
C SER A 976 -8.70 -27.70 16.82
N VAL A 977 -8.75 -26.81 15.81
CA VAL A 977 -7.54 -26.19 15.26
C VAL A 977 -6.81 -25.30 16.27
N ALA A 978 -7.46 -24.84 17.35
CA ALA A 978 -6.82 -24.04 18.40
C ALA A 978 -5.87 -24.84 19.30
N ASP A 979 -6.03 -26.17 19.36
CA ASP A 979 -5.20 -27.09 20.15
C ASP A 979 -4.05 -27.72 19.33
N ASP A 980 -4.06 -27.56 18.00
CA ASP A 980 -3.01 -28.03 17.09
C ASP A 980 -1.62 -27.51 17.51
N GLU A 981 -0.59 -28.37 17.52
CA GLU A 981 0.77 -27.97 17.91
C GLU A 981 1.35 -26.86 17.00
N ARG A 982 0.86 -26.72 15.76
CA ARG A 982 1.20 -25.60 14.87
C ARG A 982 0.67 -24.26 15.40
N VAL A 983 -0.49 -24.25 16.05
CA VAL A 983 -1.08 -23.06 16.66
C VAL A 983 -0.48 -22.81 18.06
N THR A 984 -0.23 -23.87 18.83
CA THR A 984 0.22 -23.74 20.24
C THR A 984 1.73 -23.66 20.44
N ARG A 985 2.55 -23.96 19.41
CA ARG A 985 4.04 -23.82 19.46
C ARG A 985 4.65 -23.03 18.30
N LEU A 986 4.19 -23.25 17.07
CA LEU A 986 4.82 -22.72 15.85
C LEU A 986 4.34 -21.30 15.50
N MET A 987 3.08 -20.95 15.76
CA MET A 987 2.60 -19.57 15.67
C MET A 987 3.20 -18.67 16.77
N PRO A 988 3.28 -17.34 16.56
CA PRO A 988 3.58 -16.40 17.62
C PRO A 988 2.35 -16.15 18.54
N PRO A 989 2.55 -15.66 19.78
CA PRO A 989 1.47 -15.52 20.77
C PRO A 989 0.22 -14.76 20.31
N TRP A 990 0.40 -13.72 19.48
CA TRP A 990 -0.70 -12.86 18.99
C TRP A 990 -1.54 -13.49 17.87
N ASP A 991 -1.06 -14.57 17.25
CA ASP A 991 -1.83 -15.41 16.34
C ASP A 991 -2.44 -16.60 17.09
N THR A 992 -1.71 -17.24 18.01
CA THR A 992 -2.28 -18.26 18.93
C THR A 992 -3.50 -17.71 19.68
N ALA A 993 -3.39 -16.50 20.23
CA ALA A 993 -4.49 -15.81 20.92
C ALA A 993 -5.65 -15.47 19.98
N LEU A 994 -5.38 -15.07 18.73
CA LEU A 994 -6.43 -14.80 17.74
C LEU A 994 -7.17 -16.09 17.33
N VAL A 995 -6.45 -17.18 17.08
CA VAL A 995 -7.05 -18.47 16.74
C VAL A 995 -7.93 -18.96 17.88
N ARG A 996 -7.48 -18.86 19.14
CA ARG A 996 -8.30 -19.15 20.32
C ARG A 996 -9.53 -18.25 20.44
N GLN A 997 -9.39 -16.94 20.22
CA GLN A 997 -10.52 -16.01 20.24
C GLN A 997 -11.58 -16.37 19.18
N LEU A 998 -11.15 -16.79 17.98
CA LEU A 998 -12.06 -17.20 16.89
C LEU A 998 -12.65 -18.61 17.12
N ALA A 999 -11.88 -19.54 17.68
CA ALA A 999 -12.34 -20.91 18.00
C ALA A 999 -13.37 -20.92 19.14
N ALA A 1000 -13.31 -19.96 20.06
CA ALA A 1000 -14.20 -19.88 21.22
C ALA A 1000 -15.67 -19.54 20.90
N GLN A 1001 -16.01 -19.17 19.65
CA GLN A 1001 -17.37 -18.85 19.25
C GLN A 1001 -17.68 -19.39 17.84
N PRO A 1002 -18.76 -20.18 17.63
CA PRO A 1002 -19.14 -20.63 16.30
C PRO A 1002 -19.58 -19.45 15.42
N PRO A 1003 -19.36 -19.52 14.09
CA PRO A 1003 -19.71 -18.44 13.18
C PRO A 1003 -21.21 -18.17 13.17
N THR A 1004 -21.59 -16.91 13.36
CA THR A 1004 -22.99 -16.45 13.31
C THR A 1004 -23.56 -16.52 11.90
N GLU A 1005 -24.89 -16.63 11.79
CA GLU A 1005 -25.60 -16.60 10.50
C GLU A 1005 -25.24 -15.36 9.66
N ALA A 1006 -25.12 -14.18 10.29
CA ALA A 1006 -24.71 -12.96 9.61
C ALA A 1006 -23.29 -13.04 9.03
N GLN A 1007 -22.33 -13.61 9.78
CA GLN A 1007 -20.96 -13.84 9.26
C GLN A 1007 -20.96 -14.82 8.09
N LEU A 1008 -21.75 -15.89 8.17
CA LEU A 1008 -21.88 -16.88 7.09
C LEU A 1008 -22.58 -16.29 5.84
N ALA A 1009 -23.54 -15.38 6.01
CA ALA A 1009 -24.20 -14.68 4.92
C ALA A 1009 -23.28 -13.64 4.24
N ALA A 1010 -22.48 -12.91 5.03
CA ALA A 1010 -21.45 -12.01 4.50
C ALA A 1010 -20.39 -12.79 3.70
N LEU A 1011 -19.89 -13.90 4.27
CA LEU A 1011 -18.99 -14.82 3.58
C LEU A 1011 -19.58 -15.37 2.28
N GLY A 1012 -20.81 -15.86 2.31
CA GLY A 1012 -21.50 -16.36 1.11
C GLY A 1012 -21.67 -15.31 0.02
N THR A 1013 -21.87 -14.04 0.41
CA THR A 1013 -21.96 -12.91 -0.52
C THR A 1013 -20.61 -12.63 -1.20
N GLU A 1014 -19.50 -12.69 -0.46
CA GLU A 1014 -18.15 -12.54 -1.02
C GLU A 1014 -17.78 -13.70 -1.97
N ILE A 1015 -17.97 -14.94 -1.52
CA ILE A 1015 -17.57 -16.14 -2.29
C ILE A 1015 -18.36 -16.28 -3.58
N ASP A 1016 -19.62 -15.85 -3.62
CA ASP A 1016 -20.42 -15.86 -4.86
C ASP A 1016 -19.85 -14.93 -5.95
N VAL A 1017 -19.12 -13.87 -5.60
CA VAL A 1017 -18.40 -13.03 -6.58
C VAL A 1017 -17.26 -13.82 -7.22
N TYR A 1018 -16.40 -14.47 -6.41
CA TYR A 1018 -15.32 -15.31 -6.92
C TYR A 1018 -15.84 -16.46 -7.79
N ARG A 1019 -16.92 -17.12 -7.34
CA ARG A 1019 -17.60 -18.21 -8.05
C ARG A 1019 -18.12 -17.77 -9.42
N ARG A 1020 -18.74 -16.58 -9.51
CA ARG A 1020 -19.20 -16.00 -10.79
C ARG A 1020 -18.03 -15.73 -11.73
N VAL A 1021 -16.98 -15.04 -11.28
CA VAL A 1021 -15.80 -14.74 -12.10
C VAL A 1021 -15.14 -16.01 -12.65
N LEU A 1022 -15.01 -17.06 -11.82
CA LEU A 1022 -14.48 -18.36 -12.25
C LEU A 1022 -15.41 -19.08 -13.25
N ALA A 1023 -16.74 -19.03 -13.05
CA ALA A 1023 -17.72 -19.62 -13.96
C ALA A 1023 -17.76 -18.92 -15.32
N ASP A 1024 -17.51 -17.60 -15.35
CA ASP A 1024 -17.39 -16.77 -16.55
C ASP A 1024 -16.02 -16.93 -17.26
N GLY A 1025 -15.12 -17.78 -16.74
CA GLY A 1025 -13.80 -18.07 -17.33
C GLY A 1025 -12.66 -17.13 -16.90
N GLY A 1026 -12.90 -16.20 -15.97
CA GLY A 1026 -11.87 -15.37 -15.35
C GLY A 1026 -10.95 -16.17 -14.41
N LEU A 1027 -9.80 -15.60 -14.04
CA LEU A 1027 -8.85 -16.23 -13.13
C LEU A 1027 -8.88 -15.58 -11.75
N VAL A 1028 -9.14 -16.41 -10.72
CA VAL A 1028 -9.04 -16.06 -9.30
C VAL A 1028 -7.99 -16.96 -8.65
N ALA A 1029 -6.86 -16.37 -8.25
CA ALA A 1029 -5.86 -17.04 -7.42
C ALA A 1029 -6.12 -16.74 -5.93
N LEU A 1030 -5.91 -17.71 -5.04
CA LEU A 1030 -6.16 -17.53 -3.61
C LEU A 1030 -4.87 -17.14 -2.86
N GLY A 1031 -4.94 -16.04 -2.11
CA GLY A 1031 -3.94 -15.61 -1.14
C GLY A 1031 -4.56 -15.32 0.23
N THR A 1032 -3.73 -14.91 1.19
CA THR A 1032 -4.15 -14.72 2.58
C THR A 1032 -4.10 -13.27 3.08
N ASP A 1033 -3.24 -12.44 2.49
CA ASP A 1033 -2.75 -11.18 3.07
C ASP A 1033 -2.10 -11.35 4.46
N ALA A 1034 -1.66 -12.56 4.80
CA ALA A 1034 -0.98 -12.83 6.07
C ALA A 1034 0.29 -11.96 6.18
N PRO A 1035 0.48 -11.22 7.29
CA PRO A 1035 -0.04 -11.54 8.62
C PRO A 1035 -1.38 -10.88 9.06
N LEU A 1036 -2.25 -10.39 8.16
CA LEU A 1036 -3.64 -10.03 8.54
C LEU A 1036 -4.42 -11.20 9.15
N VAL A 1037 -4.16 -12.41 8.67
CA VAL A 1037 -4.72 -13.67 9.17
C VAL A 1037 -3.60 -14.59 9.67
N PRO A 1038 -3.88 -15.53 10.59
CA PRO A 1038 -2.87 -16.44 11.12
C PRO A 1038 -2.12 -17.19 10.03
N VAL A 1039 -0.79 -17.10 10.05
CA VAL A 1039 0.08 -17.52 8.94
C VAL A 1039 -0.11 -19.01 8.61
N GLY A 1040 -0.44 -19.30 7.36
CA GLY A 1040 -0.69 -20.66 6.85
C GLY A 1040 -2.13 -21.12 7.06
N LEU A 1041 -2.64 -21.08 8.30
CA LEU A 1041 -4.02 -21.48 8.63
C LEU A 1041 -5.07 -20.66 7.86
N GLY A 1042 -4.83 -19.36 7.63
CA GLY A 1042 -5.72 -18.51 6.84
C GLY A 1042 -5.96 -18.99 5.41
N LEU A 1043 -4.99 -19.68 4.79
CA LEU A 1043 -5.18 -20.24 3.44
C LEU A 1043 -6.17 -21.41 3.46
N HIS A 1044 -6.13 -22.23 4.51
CA HIS A 1044 -7.07 -23.33 4.71
C HIS A 1044 -8.49 -22.83 5.00
N MET A 1045 -8.64 -21.72 5.74
CA MET A 1045 -9.95 -21.08 5.93
C MET A 1045 -10.50 -20.53 4.60
N GLY A 1046 -9.65 -19.91 3.77
CA GLY A 1046 -10.03 -19.47 2.43
C GLY A 1046 -10.44 -20.63 1.49
N LEU A 1047 -9.74 -21.76 1.56
CA LEU A 1047 -10.09 -22.97 0.81
C LEU A 1047 -11.41 -23.59 1.30
N ARG A 1048 -11.60 -23.73 2.63
CA ARG A 1048 -12.87 -24.21 3.22
C ARG A 1048 -14.04 -23.29 2.85
N ALA A 1049 -13.82 -21.97 2.83
CA ALA A 1049 -14.80 -21.00 2.37
C ALA A 1049 -15.19 -21.15 0.89
N LEU A 1050 -14.22 -21.31 -0.01
CA LEU A 1050 -14.47 -21.55 -1.44
C LEU A 1050 -15.27 -22.84 -1.65
N HIS A 1051 -14.89 -23.93 -0.98
CA HIS A 1051 -15.62 -25.20 -1.06
C HIS A 1051 -17.05 -25.07 -0.51
N ARG A 1052 -17.22 -24.46 0.67
CA ARG A 1052 -18.54 -24.16 1.26
C ARG A 1052 -19.42 -23.28 0.36
N GLY A 1053 -18.82 -22.41 -0.44
CA GLY A 1053 -19.49 -21.60 -1.47
C GLY A 1053 -19.90 -22.37 -2.73
N GLY A 1054 -19.73 -23.69 -2.78
CA GLY A 1054 -20.20 -24.56 -3.87
C GLY A 1054 -19.17 -24.87 -4.95
N LEU A 1055 -17.87 -24.63 -4.70
CA LEU A 1055 -16.80 -25.17 -5.55
C LEU A 1055 -16.52 -26.63 -5.19
N THR A 1056 -16.21 -27.47 -6.18
CA THR A 1056 -15.69 -28.83 -5.91
C THR A 1056 -14.33 -28.75 -5.19
N PRO A 1057 -13.90 -29.82 -4.48
CA PRO A 1057 -12.56 -29.88 -3.88
C PRO A 1057 -11.44 -29.50 -4.87
N ALA A 1058 -11.50 -30.03 -6.09
CA ALA A 1058 -10.50 -29.72 -7.12
C ALA A 1058 -10.63 -28.28 -7.65
N GLN A 1059 -11.84 -27.73 -7.80
CA GLN A 1059 -12.03 -26.32 -8.14
C GLN A 1059 -11.43 -25.38 -7.09
N ALA A 1060 -11.68 -25.64 -5.80
CA ALA A 1060 -11.11 -24.86 -4.70
C ALA A 1060 -9.57 -24.99 -4.67
N LEU A 1061 -9.04 -26.21 -4.68
CA LEU A 1061 -7.59 -26.48 -4.67
C LEU A 1061 -6.85 -25.86 -5.87
N ARG A 1062 -7.48 -25.80 -7.06
CA ARG A 1062 -6.87 -25.14 -8.23
C ARG A 1062 -6.62 -23.65 -8.02
N THR A 1063 -7.44 -22.94 -7.24
CA THR A 1063 -7.21 -21.53 -6.89
C THR A 1063 -5.93 -21.31 -6.10
N ALA A 1064 -5.46 -22.32 -5.36
CA ALA A 1064 -4.23 -22.31 -4.57
C ALA A 1064 -3.11 -23.20 -5.17
N THR A 1065 -3.21 -23.62 -6.44
CA THR A 1065 -2.18 -24.45 -7.10
C THR A 1065 -1.96 -24.02 -8.55
N SER A 1066 -2.69 -24.60 -9.51
CA SER A 1066 -2.46 -24.41 -10.95
C SER A 1066 -2.93 -23.04 -11.47
N VAL A 1067 -3.97 -22.43 -10.88
CA VAL A 1067 -4.39 -21.06 -11.23
C VAL A 1067 -3.36 -20.04 -10.74
N SER A 1068 -2.88 -20.15 -9.51
CA SER A 1068 -1.80 -19.29 -8.99
C SER A 1068 -0.55 -19.37 -9.87
N ALA A 1069 -0.10 -20.59 -10.21
CA ALA A 1069 1.04 -20.76 -11.10
C ALA A 1069 0.82 -20.09 -12.48
N ARG A 1070 -0.40 -20.17 -13.06
CA ARG A 1070 -0.74 -19.54 -14.34
C ARG A 1070 -0.81 -18.01 -14.27
N VAL A 1071 -1.37 -17.43 -13.20
CA VAL A 1071 -1.45 -15.97 -13.01
C VAL A 1071 -0.05 -15.34 -13.02
N PHE A 1072 0.90 -15.96 -12.33
CA PHE A 1072 2.29 -15.48 -12.26
C PHE A 1072 3.22 -16.01 -13.37
N GLY A 1073 2.74 -16.85 -14.31
CA GLY A 1073 3.54 -17.33 -15.44
C GLY A 1073 4.56 -18.44 -15.10
N ALA A 1074 4.30 -19.19 -14.04
CA ALA A 1074 5.12 -20.28 -13.52
C ALA A 1074 4.54 -21.68 -13.83
N GLU A 1075 3.44 -21.77 -14.58
CA GLU A 1075 2.67 -23.00 -14.84
C GLU A 1075 3.44 -24.09 -15.61
N ARG A 1076 4.59 -23.75 -16.19
CA ARG A 1076 5.53 -24.70 -16.81
C ARG A 1076 6.40 -25.45 -15.82
N GLU A 1077 6.61 -24.90 -14.63
CA GLU A 1077 7.53 -25.40 -13.61
C GLU A 1077 6.80 -25.91 -12.36
N LEU A 1078 5.62 -25.36 -12.07
CA LEU A 1078 4.90 -25.47 -10.79
C LEU A 1078 3.37 -25.55 -10.99
N GLY A 1079 2.66 -25.85 -9.89
CA GLY A 1079 1.19 -25.79 -9.79
C GLY A 1079 0.45 -27.11 -10.06
N THR A 1080 1.16 -28.13 -10.55
CA THR A 1080 0.65 -29.49 -10.83
C THR A 1080 1.78 -30.51 -10.66
N LEU A 1081 1.43 -31.79 -10.49
CA LEU A 1081 2.36 -32.91 -10.40
C LEU A 1081 2.46 -33.58 -11.78
N GLU A 1082 3.31 -33.04 -12.66
CA GLU A 1082 3.53 -33.59 -14.00
C GLU A 1082 5.00 -33.98 -14.23
N PRO A 1083 5.30 -35.03 -15.02
CA PRO A 1083 6.67 -35.34 -15.42
C PRO A 1083 7.38 -34.14 -16.04
N GLY A 1084 8.57 -33.82 -15.53
CA GLY A 1084 9.34 -32.65 -15.90
C GLY A 1084 9.14 -31.43 -15.00
N LYS A 1085 8.06 -31.34 -14.21
CA LYS A 1085 7.85 -30.23 -13.24
C LYS A 1085 8.64 -30.44 -11.95
N LEU A 1086 8.74 -29.38 -11.14
CA LEU A 1086 9.37 -29.45 -9.82
C LEU A 1086 8.57 -30.34 -8.87
N ALA A 1087 9.29 -31.12 -8.04
CA ALA A 1087 8.70 -31.91 -6.98
C ALA A 1087 8.34 -31.01 -5.79
N ASP A 1088 7.26 -30.25 -6.00
CA ASP A 1088 6.58 -29.37 -5.05
C ASP A 1088 5.22 -30.00 -4.71
N LEU A 1089 5.12 -30.67 -3.56
CA LEU A 1089 3.94 -31.42 -3.14
C LEU A 1089 3.71 -31.32 -1.63
N ALA A 1090 2.45 -31.50 -1.22
CA ALA A 1090 2.05 -31.65 0.17
C ALA A 1090 1.45 -33.04 0.41
N VAL A 1091 1.70 -33.59 1.60
CA VAL A 1091 1.20 -34.90 2.05
C VAL A 1091 0.19 -34.67 3.17
N VAL A 1092 -1.04 -35.13 2.98
CA VAL A 1092 -2.21 -34.90 3.84
C VAL A 1092 -2.66 -36.21 4.49
N ASP A 1093 -2.88 -36.18 5.80
CA ASP A 1093 -3.47 -37.28 6.59
C ASP A 1093 -5.00 -37.27 6.44
N GLY A 1094 -5.49 -37.93 5.40
CA GLY A 1094 -6.90 -37.97 5.00
C GLY A 1094 -7.10 -37.77 3.51
N ASP A 1095 -8.36 -37.82 3.08
CA ASP A 1095 -8.79 -37.59 1.69
C ASP A 1095 -9.59 -36.26 1.59
N PRO A 1096 -9.00 -35.17 1.07
CA PRO A 1096 -9.68 -33.89 0.89
C PRO A 1096 -10.75 -33.89 -0.22
N PHE A 1097 -10.92 -34.98 -0.98
CA PHE A 1097 -12.00 -35.14 -1.96
C PHE A 1097 -13.25 -35.80 -1.36
N THR A 1098 -13.12 -36.49 -0.23
CA THR A 1098 -14.23 -37.04 0.57
C THR A 1098 -14.53 -36.21 1.83
N ASP A 1099 -13.49 -35.77 2.55
CA ASP A 1099 -13.54 -34.90 3.74
C ASP A 1099 -12.64 -33.69 3.49
N PHE A 1100 -13.18 -32.60 2.93
CA PHE A 1100 -12.39 -31.41 2.61
C PHE A 1100 -11.76 -30.74 3.84
N ASP A 1101 -12.32 -30.93 5.03
CA ASP A 1101 -11.77 -30.38 6.27
C ASP A 1101 -10.47 -31.09 6.70
N SER A 1102 -10.22 -32.32 6.21
CA SER A 1102 -8.93 -33.02 6.33
C SER A 1102 -7.75 -32.29 5.71
N LEU A 1103 -7.97 -31.39 4.74
CA LEU A 1103 -6.92 -30.70 3.99
C LEU A 1103 -5.90 -29.97 4.89
N VAL A 1104 -6.32 -29.54 6.07
CA VAL A 1104 -5.45 -28.88 7.06
C VAL A 1104 -4.43 -29.84 7.70
N ARG A 1105 -4.65 -31.16 7.65
CA ARG A 1105 -3.82 -32.21 8.30
C ARG A 1105 -2.56 -32.56 7.50
N VAL A 1106 -1.79 -31.54 7.12
CA VAL A 1106 -0.52 -31.69 6.37
C VAL A 1106 0.57 -32.26 7.29
N VAL A 1107 1.07 -33.46 6.98
CA VAL A 1107 2.13 -34.14 7.76
C VAL A 1107 3.55 -33.83 7.25
N SER A 1108 3.70 -33.56 5.95
CA SER A 1108 4.97 -33.15 5.36
C SER A 1108 4.78 -32.45 4.01
N VAL A 1109 5.82 -31.74 3.57
CA VAL A 1109 5.92 -31.16 2.23
C VAL A 1109 7.26 -31.50 1.57
N LEU A 1110 7.27 -31.64 0.26
CA LEU A 1110 8.50 -31.58 -0.54
C LEU A 1110 8.49 -30.25 -1.31
N ARG A 1111 9.59 -29.49 -1.24
CA ARG A 1111 9.76 -28.24 -1.99
C ARG A 1111 11.03 -28.31 -2.83
N GLY A 1112 10.86 -28.47 -4.14
CA GLY A 1112 11.92 -28.78 -5.09
C GLY A 1112 12.64 -30.09 -4.77
N GLY A 1113 11.90 -31.12 -4.32
CA GLY A 1113 12.42 -32.42 -3.90
C GLY A 1113 13.08 -32.47 -2.51
N VAL A 1114 13.13 -31.36 -1.77
CA VAL A 1114 13.61 -31.33 -0.37
C VAL A 1114 12.42 -31.53 0.56
N ARG A 1115 12.40 -32.63 1.33
CA ARG A 1115 11.37 -32.94 2.33
C ARG A 1115 11.51 -32.07 3.58
N TYR A 1116 10.39 -31.60 4.10
CA TYR A 1116 10.23 -30.96 5.41
C TYR A 1116 9.04 -31.63 6.12
N GLU A 1117 9.28 -32.20 7.30
CA GLU A 1117 8.23 -32.78 8.14
C GLU A 1117 7.53 -31.68 8.94
N THR A 1118 6.20 -31.67 8.98
CA THR A 1118 5.43 -30.74 9.84
C THR A 1118 5.87 -30.88 11.29
N ARG A 1119 6.01 -32.12 11.78
CA ARG A 1119 6.50 -32.44 13.12
C ARG A 1119 7.85 -31.78 13.41
N ALA A 1120 8.83 -31.91 12.52
CA ALA A 1120 10.17 -31.34 12.73
C ALA A 1120 10.20 -29.80 12.63
N LEU A 1121 9.26 -29.19 11.89
CA LEU A 1121 9.08 -27.73 11.87
C LEU A 1121 8.47 -27.21 13.18
N VAL A 1122 7.55 -27.97 13.79
CA VAL A 1122 6.92 -27.65 15.08
C VAL A 1122 7.90 -27.89 16.24
N GLU A 1123 8.50 -29.08 16.33
CA GLU A 1123 9.47 -29.45 17.38
C GLU A 1123 10.73 -28.58 17.37
N ALA A 1124 10.99 -27.83 16.29
CA ALA A 1124 12.05 -26.84 16.26
C ALA A 1124 11.79 -25.63 17.16
N PHE A 1125 10.56 -25.37 17.61
CA PHE A 1125 10.21 -24.24 18.50
C PHE A 1125 9.81 -24.73 19.90
N PRO A 1126 10.12 -23.96 20.96
CA PRO A 1126 9.81 -24.37 22.32
C PRO A 1126 8.29 -24.34 22.59
N ALA A 1127 7.83 -25.13 23.56
CA ALA A 1127 6.43 -25.19 23.94
C ALA A 1127 5.93 -23.85 24.54
N GLY A 1128 4.65 -23.52 24.32
CA GLY A 1128 4.06 -22.21 24.61
C GLY A 1128 4.27 -21.69 26.04
N ASP A 1129 4.31 -22.58 27.03
CA ASP A 1129 4.50 -22.25 28.47
C ASP A 1129 5.85 -21.59 28.78
N THR A 1130 6.79 -21.56 27.82
CA THR A 1130 8.10 -20.91 27.93
C THR A 1130 8.14 -19.50 27.35
N LEU A 1131 7.08 -19.04 26.68
CA LEU A 1131 7.04 -17.71 26.08
C LEU A 1131 6.80 -16.64 27.15
N PRO A 1132 7.52 -15.50 27.10
CA PRO A 1132 7.43 -14.48 28.14
C PRO A 1132 6.05 -13.81 28.17
N ALA A 1133 5.66 -13.35 29.35
CA ALA A 1133 4.46 -12.56 29.57
C ALA A 1133 4.34 -11.41 28.56
N GLY A 1134 3.11 -11.16 28.07
CA GLY A 1134 2.84 -10.08 27.13
C GLY A 1134 3.24 -8.71 27.67
N PRO A 1135 3.58 -7.74 26.79
CA PRO A 1135 3.96 -6.41 27.21
C PRO A 1135 2.88 -5.80 28.11
N ALA A 1136 3.30 -5.17 29.21
CA ALA A 1136 2.38 -4.47 30.10
C ALA A 1136 1.60 -3.43 29.29
N PRO A 1137 0.27 -3.35 29.42
CA PRO A 1137 -0.53 -2.39 28.66
C PRO A 1137 -0.04 -0.98 28.96
N GLY A 1138 0.50 -0.31 27.95
CA GLY A 1138 1.13 0.99 28.11
C GLY A 1138 0.15 1.98 28.72
N HIS A 1139 0.57 2.65 29.80
CA HIS A 1139 -0.25 3.68 30.45
C HIS A 1139 -0.60 4.79 29.43
N ARG A 1140 -1.82 4.73 28.89
CA ARG A 1140 -2.49 5.94 28.40
C ARG A 1140 -2.54 6.92 29.57
N HIS A 1141 -2.26 8.19 29.33
CA HIS A 1141 -2.43 9.22 30.36
C HIS A 1141 -3.89 9.18 30.85
N ALA A 1142 -4.07 8.90 32.14
CA ALA A 1142 -5.35 8.47 32.69
C ALA A 1142 -6.04 9.60 33.46
N ASP A 1143 -6.83 10.40 32.75
CA ASP A 1143 -7.74 11.41 33.34
C ASP A 1143 -9.18 10.87 33.48
N THR A 1144 -9.33 9.66 34.04
CA THR A 1144 -10.60 9.15 34.61
C THR A 1144 -10.32 8.11 35.70
N PRO A 1145 -10.82 8.27 36.95
CA PRO A 1145 -11.02 7.15 37.89
C PRO A 1145 -12.24 6.32 37.44
N ASP A 1146 -12.40 5.03 37.76
CA ASP A 1146 -12.39 4.44 39.10
C ASP A 1146 -12.32 2.87 39.02
N HIS A 1147 -12.45 2.21 40.17
CA HIS A 1147 -12.82 0.83 40.46
C HIS A 1147 -11.71 -0.23 40.38
N ARG A 1148 -11.26 -0.63 41.58
CA ARG A 1148 -10.49 -1.84 41.85
C ARG A 1148 -11.46 -2.99 42.13
N HIS A 1149 -11.23 -4.16 41.54
CA HIS A 1149 -11.53 -5.44 42.19
C HIS A 1149 -10.39 -6.42 41.88
N ALA A 1150 -10.23 -7.44 42.72
CA ALA A 1150 -9.12 -8.38 42.65
C ALA A 1150 -9.65 -9.81 42.61
N ASP A 1151 -9.16 -10.60 41.66
CA ASP A 1151 -9.26 -12.06 41.65
C ASP A 1151 -7.95 -12.66 41.13
N GLY A 1152 -7.49 -13.72 41.80
CA GLY A 1152 -6.14 -14.28 41.63
C GLY A 1152 -6.04 -15.36 40.55
N ALA A 1153 -4.83 -15.51 39.99
CA ALA A 1153 -4.42 -16.53 39.01
C ALA A 1153 -5.18 -16.56 37.68
N ALA A 1154 -6.49 -16.81 37.66
CA ALA A 1154 -7.31 -16.89 36.44
C ALA A 1154 -7.27 -15.58 35.63
N GLY A 1155 -7.36 -14.43 36.33
CA GLY A 1155 -7.26 -13.11 35.70
C GLY A 1155 -5.89 -12.82 35.08
N ALA A 1156 -4.81 -13.48 35.51
CA ALA A 1156 -3.46 -13.25 34.98
C ALA A 1156 -3.30 -13.86 33.57
N ALA A 1157 -3.77 -15.09 33.36
CA ALA A 1157 -3.74 -15.73 32.04
C ALA A 1157 -4.56 -14.93 31.02
N GLY A 1158 -5.79 -14.54 31.37
CA GLY A 1158 -6.64 -13.71 30.51
C GLY A 1158 -6.03 -12.33 30.21
N ALA A 1159 -5.36 -11.70 31.18
CA ALA A 1159 -4.66 -10.43 30.96
C ALA A 1159 -3.45 -10.55 30.02
N HIS A 1160 -2.71 -11.67 30.08
CA HIS A 1160 -1.61 -11.93 29.16
C HIS A 1160 -2.11 -12.22 27.73
N GLU A 1161 -3.19 -12.97 27.57
CA GLU A 1161 -3.79 -13.24 26.25
C GLU A 1161 -4.40 -11.97 25.62
N ALA A 1162 -5.07 -11.14 26.43
CA ALA A 1162 -5.58 -9.83 26.00
C ALA A 1162 -4.47 -8.86 25.56
N SER A 1163 -3.30 -8.89 26.21
CA SER A 1163 -2.11 -8.12 25.77
C SER A 1163 -1.64 -8.57 24.38
N TRP A 1164 -1.51 -9.88 24.15
CA TRP A 1164 -1.09 -10.41 22.85
C TRP A 1164 -2.12 -10.19 21.73
N LEU A 1165 -3.43 -10.16 22.04
CA LEU A 1165 -4.45 -9.76 21.06
C LEU A 1165 -4.27 -8.30 20.58
N GLU A 1166 -3.93 -7.38 21.49
CA GLU A 1166 -3.70 -5.97 21.14
C GLU A 1166 -2.39 -5.79 20.34
N VAL A 1167 -1.32 -6.51 20.71
CA VAL A 1167 -0.09 -6.62 19.88
C VAL A 1167 -0.46 -7.05 18.46
N GLY A 1168 -1.27 -8.10 18.33
CA GLY A 1168 -1.73 -8.61 17.05
C GLY A 1168 -2.49 -7.59 16.22
N ARG A 1169 -3.41 -6.81 16.82
CA ARG A 1169 -4.12 -5.70 16.14
C ARG A 1169 -3.15 -4.62 15.67
N LEU A 1170 -2.21 -4.18 16.51
CA LEU A 1170 -1.25 -3.14 16.15
C LEU A 1170 -0.32 -3.56 15.00
N LEU A 1171 0.03 -4.86 14.91
CA LEU A 1171 0.74 -5.41 13.77
C LEU A 1171 -0.13 -5.53 12.52
N ARG A 1172 -1.40 -5.95 12.67
CA ARG A 1172 -2.35 -6.12 11.57
C ARG A 1172 -2.69 -4.79 10.88
N ARG A 1173 -2.62 -3.67 11.60
CA ARG A 1173 -2.70 -2.30 11.06
C ARG A 1173 -1.54 -1.86 10.15
N ASP A 1174 -0.44 -2.61 10.08
CA ASP A 1174 0.74 -2.25 9.28
C ASP A 1174 1.24 -3.34 8.31
N SER A 1175 0.77 -4.58 8.45
CA SER A 1175 0.45 -5.34 7.24
C SER A 1175 -0.60 -4.57 6.42
N CYS A 1176 -0.58 -4.74 5.10
CA CYS A 1176 -1.56 -4.08 4.25
C CYS A 1176 -3.00 -4.41 4.68
N CYS A 1177 -3.93 -3.50 4.39
CA CYS A 1177 -5.36 -3.79 4.28
C CYS A 1177 -6.13 -4.22 5.55
N GLU A 1178 -5.75 -3.82 6.77
CA GLU A 1178 -6.72 -3.90 7.88
C GLU A 1178 -8.00 -3.13 7.49
N GLY A 1179 -9.13 -3.85 7.50
CA GLY A 1179 -10.43 -3.30 7.14
C GLY A 1179 -10.99 -2.46 8.29
N GLU A 1180 -11.14 -1.16 8.07
CA GLU A 1180 -12.10 -0.32 8.82
C GLU A 1180 -13.52 -0.71 8.35
N GLY A 1181 -14.00 -1.88 8.82
CA GLY A 1181 -15.24 -2.54 8.38
C GLY A 1181 -16.36 -2.62 9.41
#